data_AF-A0A8B9MER8-F1
#
_entry.id   AF-A0A8B9MER8-F1
#
_cell.length_a   1.000
_cell.length_b   1.000
_cell.length_c   1.000
_cell.angle_alpha   90.00
_cell.angle_beta   90.00
_cell.angle_gamma   90.00
#
_symmetry.space_group_name_H-M   'P 1'
#
loop_
_entity.id
_entity.type
_entity.pdbx_description
1 polymer ?
#
loop_
_entity_poly.entity_id
_entity_poly.type
_entity_poly.pdbx_seq_one_letter_code
_entity_poly.pdbx_strand_id
1 'polypeptide(L)'
;MHLQRAALAGLGVLGEWGWLGVLPGCASLPCRWLLTLGATGLVLMGMSKGRGFGGSSRLLHCSRCCFSPFRLFEESDAGRRWQGGGVPSAPCLGMGVGWGPAGGCQCFWQLPCKPQDPGAPILDTISPISADIGPNLGGMIILGIRSSMDGALGSLQSLLQGMETLAAAFGSIASTRLRLEELQRNYSRRLASLQDDLNQTLQRCGHPCGSVSLDGLAFSANFSTIPSVERQLEALDDVSGSNIASDLEEVNSTLDTTPAKVQEQSQDVVAKTQDQLGLIRQEIRSWQEQLPLLEVEENIEAFVGNATSVLEEYREPIITLDRLRWSICVLLCCMVLLVVLCNVFGLLLGPLGLKESVLPTQRSSLSNAGGNFFMAGVGFSFIFSWLLMLLVLITFVLGGNIYMLICESWHSQQLFQLLDTPGLIPGFNLSELLGQEGGTANFSEMYRQCQQDAALWQTLHLDQTVSLDELLNISQYTGEISRAFEKMNITLSPISLLNQSQRDLLLNASQAGQPPDFTLALEQLNQNVTQGSLLDLATELEQLADKGTDVKDDLKADARKLRELDKELQMSFSGLLQSLKESIHSVQSRAAQLKAQTKAALDKARETQEFLDREMANIIKNDTWAFLEELLDFFETYISWAKSRLTGDVARCKPIAQTLDNVEAITCNYILDSLNTFWFSLGWCTFFLLPSIILAVRLAKFYRRMDTADVYRNETLEMPPTFNFYKIPRPSTRH
;
A
#
# COMPACT_ATOMS: atom_id res chain seq x y z
N MET A 1 60.21 -18.24 1.09
CA MET A 1 59.81 -19.13 2.21
C MET A 1 58.35 -19.60 2.12
N HIS A 2 57.71 -19.57 0.93
CA HIS A 2 56.31 -20.00 0.72
C HIS A 2 56.16 -21.23 -0.20
N LEU A 3 57.26 -21.81 -0.71
CA LEU A 3 57.23 -23.05 -1.50
C LEU A 3 57.16 -24.32 -0.64
N GLN A 4 57.23 -24.20 0.69
CA GLN A 4 57.36 -25.34 1.62
C GLN A 4 56.04 -25.75 2.28
N ARG A 5 54.97 -24.95 2.17
CA ARG A 5 53.64 -25.30 2.75
C ARG A 5 52.74 -26.11 1.81
N ALA A 6 52.96 -26.06 0.50
CA ALA A 6 52.24 -26.91 -0.46
C ALA A 6 52.71 -28.39 -0.44
N ALA A 7 53.95 -28.65 0.01
CA ALA A 7 54.49 -30.01 0.09
C ALA A 7 54.08 -30.78 1.36
N LEU A 8 53.64 -30.09 2.42
CA LEU A 8 53.31 -30.71 3.71
C LEU A 8 51.85 -31.12 3.87
N ALA A 9 50.94 -30.68 3.00
CA ALA A 9 49.55 -31.16 2.99
C ALA A 9 49.36 -32.48 2.20
N GLY A 10 50.36 -32.88 1.39
CA GLY A 10 50.29 -34.09 0.55
C GLY A 10 50.93 -35.36 1.12
N LEU A 11 51.65 -35.27 2.25
CA LEU A 11 52.41 -36.40 2.83
C LEU A 11 51.84 -36.94 4.16
N GLY A 12 50.71 -36.41 4.65
CA GLY A 12 50.12 -36.75 5.95
C GLY A 12 49.08 -37.89 5.96
N VAL A 13 49.01 -38.77 4.95
CA VAL A 13 48.01 -39.86 4.89
C VAL A 13 48.64 -41.26 4.79
N LEU A 14 49.90 -41.40 5.21
CA LEU A 14 50.57 -42.70 5.34
C LEU A 14 51.23 -42.81 6.71
N GLY A 15 50.44 -43.12 7.74
CA GLY A 15 50.97 -43.43 9.07
C GLY A 15 49.88 -43.64 10.12
N GLU A 16 49.89 -44.84 10.70
CA GLU A 16 49.23 -45.21 11.96
C GLU A 16 47.76 -45.66 11.92
N TRP A 17 47.62 -46.98 11.76
CA TRP A 17 46.53 -47.77 12.32
C TRP A 17 46.70 -47.84 13.85
N GLY A 18 45.86 -47.13 14.59
CA GLY A 18 45.75 -47.25 16.05
C GLY A 18 44.48 -48.03 16.46
N TRP A 19 44.67 -49.13 17.19
CA TRP A 19 43.61 -49.79 17.95
C TRP A 19 43.29 -49.00 19.25
N LEU A 20 41.99 -48.94 19.57
CA LEU A 20 41.37 -48.79 20.91
C LEU A 20 41.68 -47.57 21.79
N GLY A 21 40.62 -46.84 22.19
CA GLY A 21 40.49 -46.34 23.57
C GLY A 21 39.87 -44.95 23.82
N VAL A 22 38.54 -44.87 23.77
CA VAL A 22 37.62 -44.05 24.62
C VAL A 22 37.95 -42.57 24.91
N LEU A 23 37.06 -41.69 24.40
CA LEU A 23 36.68 -40.38 24.97
C LEU A 23 35.17 -40.41 25.30
N PRO A 24 34.69 -39.72 26.37
CA PRO A 24 33.28 -39.36 26.49
C PRO A 24 33.05 -37.84 26.35
N GLY A 25 31.97 -37.46 25.66
CA GLY A 25 31.17 -36.27 26.03
C GLY A 25 30.83 -35.23 24.95
N CYS A 26 29.58 -35.34 24.44
CA CYS A 26 28.66 -34.28 23.95
C CYS A 26 28.98 -33.48 22.66
N ALA A 27 28.05 -33.05 21.81
CA ALA A 27 26.73 -33.52 21.32
C ALA A 27 26.29 -32.51 20.23
N SER A 28 25.59 -32.99 19.19
CA SER A 28 24.76 -32.29 18.19
C SER A 28 25.41 -31.64 16.94
N LEU A 29 25.40 -32.39 15.83
CA LEU A 29 25.38 -31.93 14.43
C LEU A 29 24.66 -33.02 13.58
N PRO A 30 23.75 -32.67 12.65
CA PRO A 30 22.90 -33.66 11.97
C PRO A 30 23.58 -34.33 10.77
N CYS A 31 23.22 -35.60 10.58
CA CYS A 31 23.74 -36.58 9.65
C CYS A 31 23.65 -36.20 8.16
N ARG A 32 24.78 -36.22 7.44
CA ARG A 32 24.81 -36.55 6.00
C ARG A 32 26.18 -37.01 5.49
N TRP A 33 26.77 -38.03 6.11
CA TRP A 33 27.90 -38.79 5.54
C TRP A 33 27.84 -40.23 6.07
N LEU A 34 27.13 -41.11 5.39
CA LEU A 34 27.21 -42.56 5.57
C LEU A 34 26.42 -43.25 4.44
N LEU A 35 27.14 -43.77 3.45
CA LEU A 35 26.85 -44.99 2.65
C LEU A 35 27.49 -44.89 1.26
N THR A 36 28.80 -45.11 1.19
CA THR A 36 29.44 -45.66 -0.02
C THR A 36 30.56 -46.61 0.39
N LEU A 37 30.19 -47.76 0.93
CA LEU A 37 31.02 -48.95 0.94
C LEU A 37 30.14 -50.14 0.57
N GLY A 38 30.46 -50.76 -0.58
CA GLY A 38 30.09 -52.14 -0.91
C GLY A 38 28.73 -52.34 -1.58
N ALA A 39 28.72 -52.43 -2.92
CA ALA A 39 27.77 -53.27 -3.64
C ALA A 39 28.29 -53.61 -5.05
N THR A 40 29.19 -54.58 -5.13
CA THR A 40 29.27 -55.48 -6.28
C THR A 40 27.97 -56.28 -6.38
N GLY A 41 27.24 -56.15 -7.48
CA GLY A 41 25.98 -56.87 -7.71
C GLY A 41 25.69 -57.01 -9.20
N LEU A 42 26.19 -58.08 -9.79
CA LEU A 42 25.80 -58.62 -11.09
C LEU A 42 24.29 -58.89 -11.08
N VAL A 43 23.48 -58.32 -11.98
CA VAL A 43 22.11 -58.79 -12.25
C VAL A 43 21.91 -58.96 -13.74
N LEU A 44 21.68 -60.23 -14.11
CA LEU A 44 21.40 -60.74 -15.43
C LEU A 44 20.11 -60.19 -16.03
N MET A 45 20.15 -60.01 -17.36
CA MET A 45 19.00 -60.01 -18.26
C MET A 45 18.09 -61.24 -18.03
N GLY A 46 16.80 -61.00 -17.82
CA GLY A 46 15.72 -61.97 -17.99
C GLY A 46 14.67 -61.40 -18.94
N MET A 47 14.64 -61.88 -20.18
CA MET A 47 13.53 -61.63 -21.10
C MET A 47 12.31 -62.47 -20.67
N SER A 48 11.15 -61.83 -20.51
CA SER A 48 9.86 -62.47 -20.70
C SER A 48 8.90 -61.50 -21.38
N LYS A 49 8.12 -62.04 -22.31
CA LYS A 49 7.42 -61.38 -23.42
C LYS A 49 5.92 -61.44 -23.15
N GLY A 50 5.19 -60.33 -23.24
CA GLY A 50 3.74 -60.37 -23.50
C GLY A 50 2.89 -59.17 -23.06
N ARG A 51 2.54 -58.31 -24.05
CA ARG A 51 1.31 -57.48 -24.23
C ARG A 51 0.90 -56.49 -23.11
N GLY A 52 0.62 -55.21 -23.35
CA GLY A 52 0.51 -54.39 -24.56
C GLY A 52 0.04 -52.96 -24.20
N PHE A 53 0.15 -52.03 -25.16
CA PHE A 53 -0.34 -50.62 -25.19
C PHE A 53 0.22 -49.67 -24.11
N GLY A 54 0.78 -48.49 -24.38
CA GLY A 54 0.98 -47.69 -25.58
C GLY A 54 1.40 -46.28 -25.13
N GLY A 55 2.45 -45.71 -25.72
CA GLY A 55 2.77 -44.28 -25.66
C GLY A 55 3.62 -43.78 -24.48
N SER A 56 4.94 -43.64 -24.68
CA SER A 56 5.73 -42.43 -24.34
C SER A 56 7.20 -42.65 -24.71
N SER A 57 7.65 -42.08 -25.83
CA SER A 57 9.05 -42.17 -26.30
C SER A 57 9.71 -40.79 -26.44
N ARG A 58 9.39 -39.83 -25.56
CA ARG A 58 10.06 -38.51 -25.54
C ARG A 58 10.77 -38.16 -24.23
N LEU A 59 10.84 -39.07 -23.27
CA LEU A 59 11.41 -38.78 -21.93
C LEU A 59 12.85 -39.28 -21.72
N LEU A 60 13.46 -40.02 -22.65
CA LEU A 60 14.82 -40.55 -22.46
C LEU A 60 15.96 -39.65 -22.93
N HIS A 61 15.69 -38.49 -23.55
CA HIS A 61 16.75 -37.56 -23.98
C HIS A 61 17.02 -36.42 -22.98
N CYS A 62 16.26 -36.32 -21.89
CA CYS A 62 16.33 -35.21 -20.93
C CYS A 62 17.23 -35.46 -19.70
N SER A 63 18.16 -36.42 -19.76
CA SER A 63 19.13 -36.67 -18.67
C SER A 63 20.53 -36.10 -18.94
N ARG A 64 20.71 -35.24 -19.96
CA ARG A 64 22.04 -34.69 -20.31
C ARG A 64 22.22 -33.19 -20.12
N CYS A 65 21.19 -32.43 -19.78
CA CYS A 65 21.33 -30.97 -19.57
C CYS A 65 21.03 -30.48 -18.15
N CYS A 66 20.61 -31.35 -17.22
CA CYS A 66 20.33 -30.94 -15.84
C CYS A 66 21.11 -31.81 -14.85
N PHE A 67 22.29 -31.32 -14.45
CA PHE A 67 22.87 -31.64 -13.15
C PHE A 67 23.23 -30.31 -12.48
N SER A 68 22.24 -29.69 -11.83
CA SER A 68 22.40 -28.86 -10.64
C SER A 68 21.04 -28.70 -9.94
N PRO A 69 20.97 -28.73 -8.60
CA PRO A 69 19.75 -28.44 -7.89
C PRO A 69 19.55 -26.93 -7.82
N PHE A 70 18.84 -26.35 -8.79
CA PHE A 70 18.09 -25.13 -8.50
C PHE A 70 16.93 -25.52 -7.58
N ARG A 71 17.01 -25.13 -6.31
CA ARG A 71 15.79 -24.98 -5.50
C ARG A 71 14.96 -23.89 -6.17
N LEU A 72 14.05 -24.32 -7.03
CA LEU A 72 12.89 -23.52 -7.38
C LEU A 72 12.14 -23.20 -6.09
N PHE A 73 11.84 -21.92 -5.92
CA PHE A 73 10.71 -21.46 -5.11
C PHE A 73 9.50 -22.30 -5.52
N GLU A 74 9.03 -23.15 -4.61
CA GLU A 74 7.75 -23.84 -4.76
C GLU A 74 6.68 -22.84 -4.33
N GLU A 75 5.93 -22.34 -5.31
CA GLU A 75 4.72 -21.56 -5.13
C GLU A 75 3.68 -22.49 -4.46
N SER A 76 3.60 -22.43 -3.13
CA SER A 76 2.55 -23.09 -2.35
C SER A 76 1.66 -22.03 -1.72
N ASP A 77 0.41 -22.04 -2.17
CA ASP A 77 -0.78 -21.38 -1.62
C ASP A 77 -0.62 -20.68 -0.25
N ALA A 78 -0.39 -19.38 -0.27
CA ALA A 78 -0.65 -18.48 0.85
C ALA A 78 -1.44 -17.24 0.38
N GLY A 79 -2.52 -17.49 -0.37
CA GLY A 79 -3.58 -16.52 -0.58
C GLY A 79 -4.40 -16.33 0.70
N ARG A 80 -3.97 -15.42 1.58
CA ARG A 80 -4.82 -14.45 2.31
C ARG A 80 -4.05 -13.75 3.43
N ARG A 81 -4.22 -12.42 3.45
CA ARG A 81 -4.12 -11.49 4.59
C ARG A 81 -2.74 -10.83 4.81
N TRP A 82 -2.48 -9.78 4.03
CA TRP A 82 -1.77 -8.58 4.49
C TRP A 82 -2.46 -7.34 3.92
N GLN A 83 -3.33 -6.72 4.73
CA GLN A 83 -3.66 -5.31 4.62
C GLN A 83 -2.68 -4.58 5.55
N GLY A 84 -1.82 -3.76 4.97
CA GLY A 84 -0.84 -2.94 5.68
C GLY A 84 0.05 -2.26 4.65
N GLY A 85 -0.01 -0.93 4.59
CA GLY A 85 0.54 -0.11 3.51
C GLY A 85 1.97 -0.45 3.11
N GLY A 86 2.13 -0.87 1.87
CA GLY A 86 3.40 -1.06 1.17
C GLY A 86 3.09 -1.06 -0.32
N VAL A 87 3.63 -0.07 -1.04
CA VAL A 87 3.51 0.08 -2.49
C VAL A 87 3.98 -1.22 -3.17
N PRO A 88 3.29 -1.73 -4.19
CA PRO A 88 3.70 -2.97 -4.85
C PRO A 88 5.04 -2.76 -5.56
N SER A 89 6.08 -3.40 -5.06
CA SER A 89 7.33 -3.57 -5.79
C SER A 89 7.04 -4.45 -7.01
N ALA A 90 7.13 -3.88 -8.20
CA ALA A 90 7.18 -4.66 -9.45
C ALA A 90 8.34 -5.67 -9.36
N PRO A 91 8.21 -6.88 -9.95
CA PRO A 91 9.29 -7.86 -9.93
C PRO A 91 10.45 -7.35 -10.79
N CYS A 92 11.46 -6.77 -10.16
CA CYS A 92 12.71 -6.43 -10.81
C CYS A 92 13.66 -7.65 -10.76
N LEU A 93 14.12 -8.05 -11.94
CA LEU A 93 15.18 -9.03 -12.25
C LEU A 93 14.97 -10.49 -11.82
N GLY A 94 14.81 -11.36 -12.82
CA GLY A 94 15.11 -12.78 -12.74
C GLY A 94 15.70 -13.27 -14.06
N MET A 95 16.75 -14.09 -14.01
CA MET A 95 17.20 -14.86 -15.19
C MET A 95 16.10 -15.85 -15.56
N GLY A 96 15.35 -15.56 -16.61
CA GLY A 96 14.38 -16.48 -17.18
C GLY A 96 15.06 -17.47 -18.13
N VAL A 97 14.94 -18.77 -17.85
CA VAL A 97 15.34 -19.83 -18.79
C VAL A 97 14.10 -20.22 -19.59
N GLY A 98 14.06 -19.83 -20.87
CA GLY A 98 12.96 -20.08 -21.78
C GLY A 98 13.33 -21.06 -22.90
N TRP A 99 12.35 -21.87 -23.33
CA TRP A 99 12.51 -22.70 -24.53
C TRP A 99 12.28 -21.84 -25.78
N GLY A 100 13.33 -21.68 -26.58
CA GLY A 100 13.19 -21.10 -27.92
C GLY A 100 12.41 -22.04 -28.85
N PRO A 101 11.76 -21.53 -29.92
CA PRO A 101 10.94 -22.31 -30.84
C PRO A 101 11.68 -23.45 -31.57
N ALA A 102 13.01 -23.49 -31.47
CA ALA A 102 13.88 -24.53 -32.03
C ALA A 102 14.42 -25.55 -31.00
N GLY A 103 13.98 -25.51 -29.74
CA GLY A 103 14.29 -26.55 -28.75
C GLY A 103 15.63 -26.40 -28.01
N GLY A 104 16.22 -25.20 -27.98
CA GLY A 104 17.36 -24.87 -27.13
C GLY A 104 16.97 -23.98 -25.94
N CYS A 105 17.66 -24.14 -24.80
CA CYS A 105 17.57 -23.19 -23.68
C CYS A 105 18.16 -21.84 -24.10
N GLN A 106 17.36 -20.78 -24.01
CA GLN A 106 17.82 -19.40 -24.10
C GLN A 106 17.75 -18.76 -22.72
N CYS A 107 18.87 -18.17 -22.29
CA CYS A 107 18.89 -17.21 -21.19
C CYS A 107 18.51 -15.85 -21.77
N PHE A 108 17.37 -15.30 -21.37
CA PHE A 108 17.02 -13.94 -21.74
C PHE A 108 17.48 -12.98 -20.66
N TRP A 109 18.21 -11.94 -21.08
CA TRP A 109 18.38 -10.73 -20.28
C TRP A 109 17.09 -9.92 -20.39
N GLN A 110 16.39 -9.72 -19.28
CA GLN A 110 15.33 -8.71 -19.23
C GLN A 110 16.00 -7.35 -19.02
N LEU A 111 15.74 -6.43 -19.97
CA LEU A 111 16.16 -5.03 -19.94
C LEU A 111 15.79 -4.35 -18.60
N PRO A 112 16.56 -3.32 -18.19
CA PRO A 112 16.48 -2.76 -16.85
C PRO A 112 15.09 -2.21 -16.53
N CYS A 113 14.69 -2.34 -15.27
CA CYS A 113 13.48 -1.72 -14.75
C CYS A 113 13.49 -0.24 -15.11
N LYS A 114 12.49 0.18 -15.90
CA LYS A 114 12.21 1.61 -16.11
C LYS A 114 12.09 2.24 -14.71
N PRO A 115 12.93 3.21 -14.34
CA PRO A 115 12.88 3.78 -13.00
C PRO A 115 11.45 4.27 -12.76
N GLN A 116 10.82 3.73 -11.72
CA GLN A 116 9.53 4.22 -11.26
C GLN A 116 9.73 5.71 -10.93
N ASP A 117 9.04 6.60 -11.65
CA ASP A 117 9.18 8.06 -11.58
C ASP A 117 9.11 8.48 -10.09
N PRO A 118 10.25 8.71 -9.41
CA PRO A 118 10.28 8.73 -7.95
C PRO A 118 9.46 9.88 -7.40
N GLY A 119 9.28 10.94 -8.21
CA GLY A 119 8.62 12.20 -7.89
C GLY A 119 7.09 12.20 -7.91
N ALA A 120 6.42 11.15 -8.40
CA ALA A 120 4.97 11.17 -8.59
C ALA A 120 4.13 11.44 -7.31
N PRO A 121 4.32 10.75 -6.17
CA PRO A 121 3.32 10.75 -5.09
C PRO A 121 3.16 12.09 -4.36
N ILE A 122 4.24 12.84 -4.12
CA ILE A 122 4.16 14.13 -3.41
C ILE A 122 3.82 15.27 -4.38
N LEU A 123 4.28 15.18 -5.62
CA LEU A 123 3.96 16.17 -6.66
C LEU A 123 2.47 16.10 -7.05
N ASP A 124 1.89 14.89 -7.03
CA ASP A 124 0.44 14.66 -7.16
C ASP A 124 -0.36 15.21 -5.97
N THR A 125 0.30 15.56 -4.86
CA THR A 125 -0.33 16.20 -3.68
C THR A 125 -0.27 17.74 -3.77
N ILE A 126 0.81 18.32 -4.31
CA ILE A 126 0.98 19.78 -4.44
C ILE A 126 0.13 20.36 -5.59
N SER A 127 0.02 19.63 -6.70
CA SER A 127 -0.79 20.07 -7.84
C SER A 127 -2.26 20.36 -7.47
N PRO A 128 -2.98 19.51 -6.71
CA PRO A 128 -4.33 19.83 -6.26
C PRO A 128 -4.37 20.93 -5.19
N ILE A 129 -3.42 20.99 -4.25
CA ILE A 129 -3.38 22.06 -3.23
C ILE A 129 -3.27 23.45 -3.87
N SER A 130 -2.41 23.58 -4.89
CA SER A 130 -2.29 24.82 -5.66
C SER A 130 -3.49 25.07 -6.58
N ALA A 131 -4.08 24.03 -7.18
CA ALA A 131 -5.26 24.18 -8.03
C ALA A 131 -6.52 24.59 -7.24
N ASP A 132 -6.65 24.12 -6.00
CA ASP A 132 -7.79 24.37 -5.10
C ASP A 132 -7.50 25.47 -4.06
N ILE A 133 -6.66 26.45 -4.41
CA ILE A 133 -6.36 27.61 -3.55
C ILE A 133 -7.64 28.36 -3.13
N GLY A 134 -8.64 28.46 -4.01
CA GLY A 134 -9.91 29.13 -3.74
C GLY A 134 -10.67 28.50 -2.58
N PRO A 135 -11.02 27.21 -2.64
CA PRO A 135 -11.59 26.47 -1.51
C PRO A 135 -10.76 26.53 -0.23
N ASN A 136 -9.43 26.37 -0.31
CA ASN A 136 -8.56 26.30 0.86
C ASN A 136 -8.38 27.68 1.54
N LEU A 137 -7.83 28.66 0.83
CA LEU A 137 -7.61 30.01 1.34
C LEU A 137 -8.94 30.75 1.56
N GLY A 138 -9.88 30.64 0.63
CA GLY A 138 -11.21 31.22 0.79
C GLY A 138 -11.96 30.62 1.97
N GLY A 139 -11.81 29.31 2.23
CA GLY A 139 -12.35 28.65 3.40
C GLY A 139 -11.79 29.20 4.72
N MET A 140 -10.47 29.41 4.80
CA MET A 140 -9.84 30.01 5.99
C MET A 140 -10.37 31.44 6.25
N ILE A 141 -10.42 32.27 5.21
CA ILE A 141 -10.93 33.64 5.31
C ILE A 141 -12.39 33.66 5.77
N ILE A 142 -13.24 32.79 5.23
CA ILE A 142 -14.65 32.68 5.65
C ILE A 142 -14.75 32.27 7.11
N LEU A 143 -13.96 31.31 7.58
CA LEU A 143 -13.97 30.89 8.98
C LEU A 143 -13.57 32.05 9.91
N GLY A 144 -12.54 32.81 9.53
CA GLY A 144 -12.13 34.02 10.24
C GLY A 144 -13.27 35.04 10.36
N ILE A 145 -13.97 35.32 9.25
CA ILE A 145 -15.08 36.29 9.19
C ILE A 145 -16.32 35.78 9.94
N ARG A 146 -16.76 34.54 9.69
CA ARG A 146 -17.96 33.93 10.31
C ARG A 146 -17.86 33.87 11.83
N SER A 147 -16.67 33.65 12.38
CA SER A 147 -16.44 33.60 13.83
C SER A 147 -16.99 34.81 14.60
N SER A 148 -16.99 35.99 13.98
CA SER A 148 -17.52 37.24 14.56
C SER A 148 -18.96 37.55 14.12
N MET A 149 -19.37 37.03 12.96
CA MET A 149 -20.60 37.43 12.28
C MET A 149 -21.82 36.56 12.62
N ASP A 150 -21.65 35.24 12.78
CA ASP A 150 -22.77 34.30 12.97
C ASP A 150 -23.62 34.64 14.19
N GLY A 151 -23.00 35.17 15.25
CA GLY A 151 -23.70 35.64 16.45
C GLY A 151 -24.61 36.86 16.19
N ALA A 152 -24.18 37.80 15.34
CA ALA A 152 -24.99 38.95 14.96
C ALA A 152 -26.13 38.56 14.01
N LEU A 153 -25.83 37.73 13.00
CA LEU A 153 -26.86 37.21 12.08
C LEU A 153 -27.94 36.43 12.83
N GLY A 154 -27.55 35.51 13.71
CA GLY A 154 -28.51 34.76 14.53
C GLY A 154 -29.35 35.65 15.45
N SER A 155 -28.76 36.70 16.01
CA SER A 155 -29.49 37.68 16.83
C SER A 155 -30.52 38.47 16.01
N LEU A 156 -30.18 38.88 14.78
CA LEU A 156 -31.07 39.60 13.88
C LEU A 156 -32.20 38.70 13.35
N GLN A 157 -31.89 37.46 12.96
CA GLN A 157 -32.91 36.49 12.54
C GLN A 157 -33.88 36.18 13.68
N SER A 158 -33.38 35.96 14.90
CA SER A 158 -34.22 35.76 16.08
C SER A 158 -35.10 36.99 16.38
N LEU A 159 -34.61 38.20 16.11
CA LEU A 159 -35.38 39.43 16.28
C LEU A 159 -36.52 39.51 15.27
N LEU A 160 -36.24 39.27 13.98
CA LEU A 160 -37.26 39.28 12.92
C LEU A 160 -38.37 38.27 13.19
N GLN A 161 -38.00 37.05 13.58
CA GLN A 161 -38.98 36.03 14.01
C GLN A 161 -39.77 36.49 15.23
N GLY A 162 -39.11 37.13 16.21
CA GLY A 162 -39.76 37.73 17.37
C GLY A 162 -40.84 38.76 16.98
N MET A 163 -40.52 39.65 16.04
CA MET A 163 -41.45 40.66 15.50
C MET A 163 -42.62 40.02 14.77
N GLU A 164 -42.39 39.01 13.94
CA GLU A 164 -43.45 38.27 13.23
C GLU A 164 -44.41 37.59 14.21
N THR A 165 -43.90 36.92 15.25
CA THR A 165 -44.77 36.30 16.26
C THR A 165 -45.58 37.32 17.06
N LEU A 166 -45.03 38.51 17.29
CA LEU A 166 -45.73 39.59 17.96
C LEU A 166 -46.84 40.18 17.06
N ALA A 167 -46.56 40.35 15.77
CA ALA A 167 -47.54 40.80 14.78
C ALA A 167 -48.72 39.81 14.70
N ALA A 168 -48.45 38.51 14.65
CA ALA A 168 -49.48 37.47 14.67
C ALA A 168 -50.36 37.54 15.93
N ALA A 169 -49.76 37.79 17.10
CA ALA A 169 -50.49 37.94 18.35
C ALA A 169 -51.38 39.20 18.37
N PHE A 170 -50.91 40.34 17.85
CA PHE A 170 -51.75 41.52 17.67
C PHE A 170 -52.87 41.30 16.63
N GLY A 171 -52.60 40.56 15.55
CA GLY A 171 -53.60 40.19 14.56
C GLY A 171 -54.72 39.31 15.15
N SER A 172 -54.36 38.41 16.08
CA SER A 172 -55.33 37.65 16.87
C SER A 172 -56.22 38.56 17.73
N ILE A 173 -55.65 39.58 18.37
CA ILE A 173 -56.42 40.56 19.18
C ILE A 173 -57.39 41.34 18.29
N ALA A 174 -56.91 41.89 17.17
CA ALA A 174 -57.73 42.68 16.24
C ALA A 174 -58.92 41.86 15.69
N SER A 175 -58.65 40.65 15.20
CA SER A 175 -59.68 39.76 14.67
C SER A 175 -60.67 39.28 15.74
N THR A 176 -60.19 38.97 16.95
CA THR A 176 -61.05 38.55 18.07
C THR A 176 -61.93 39.69 18.55
N ARG A 177 -61.41 40.92 18.63
CA ARG A 177 -62.17 42.14 18.97
C ARG A 177 -63.33 42.34 17.99
N LEU A 178 -63.08 42.33 16.68
CA LEU A 178 -64.12 42.51 15.66
C LEU A 178 -65.23 41.45 15.78
N ARG A 179 -64.84 40.19 16.02
CA ARG A 179 -65.78 39.08 16.18
C ARG A 179 -66.61 39.19 17.46
N LEU A 180 -66.00 39.62 18.58
CA LEU A 180 -66.71 39.89 19.83
C LEU A 180 -67.69 41.06 19.69
N GLU A 181 -67.32 42.14 19.00
CA GLU A 181 -68.23 43.27 18.73
C GLU A 181 -69.42 42.87 17.84
N GLU A 182 -69.21 42.01 16.86
CA GLU A 182 -70.28 41.46 16.02
C GLU A 182 -71.24 40.59 16.82
N LEU A 183 -70.72 39.68 17.63
CA LEU A 183 -71.53 38.84 18.52
C LEU A 183 -72.29 39.70 19.54
N GLN A 184 -71.64 40.69 20.15
CA GLN A 184 -72.29 41.61 21.08
C GLN A 184 -73.47 42.33 20.41
N ARG A 185 -73.32 42.85 19.19
CA ARG A 185 -74.42 43.49 18.43
C ARG A 185 -75.54 42.53 18.05
N ASN A 186 -75.24 41.27 17.79
CA ASN A 186 -76.24 40.25 17.49
C ASN A 186 -77.04 39.86 18.74
N TYR A 187 -76.35 39.49 19.82
CA TYR A 187 -76.99 39.05 21.06
C TYR A 187 -77.67 40.18 21.82
N SER A 188 -77.16 41.42 21.76
CA SER A 188 -77.85 42.61 22.27
C SER A 188 -79.24 42.78 21.65
N ARG A 189 -79.37 42.63 20.32
CA ARG A 189 -80.66 42.71 19.62
C ARG A 189 -81.59 41.55 20.00
N ARG A 190 -81.05 40.34 20.14
CA ARG A 190 -81.82 39.16 20.56
C ARG A 190 -82.33 39.29 21.99
N LEU A 191 -81.49 39.76 22.91
CA LEU A 191 -81.86 40.04 24.30
C LEU A 191 -82.93 41.13 24.39
N ALA A 192 -82.81 42.21 23.64
CA ALA A 192 -83.83 43.26 23.58
C ALA A 192 -85.18 42.74 23.05
N SER A 193 -85.15 41.95 21.96
CA SER A 193 -86.36 41.31 21.43
C SER A 193 -87.00 40.36 22.44
N LEU A 194 -86.18 39.58 23.16
CA LEU A 194 -86.67 38.66 24.18
C LEU A 194 -87.21 39.41 25.40
N GLN A 195 -86.61 40.55 25.76
CA GLN A 195 -87.08 41.43 26.82
C GLN A 195 -88.44 42.03 26.47
N ASP A 196 -88.66 42.46 25.22
CA ASP A 196 -89.95 42.94 24.74
C ASP A 196 -91.03 41.84 24.77
N ASP A 197 -90.70 40.63 24.30
CA ASP A 197 -91.58 39.46 24.35
C ASP A 197 -91.97 39.13 25.81
N LEU A 198 -90.98 39.05 26.70
CA LEU A 198 -91.17 38.79 28.12
C LEU A 198 -92.01 39.87 28.80
N ASN A 199 -91.79 41.15 28.47
CA ASN A 199 -92.58 42.24 29.03
C ASN A 199 -94.06 42.13 28.62
N GLN A 200 -94.35 41.74 27.37
CA GLN A 200 -95.72 41.47 26.93
C GLN A 200 -96.34 40.27 27.67
N THR A 201 -95.56 39.20 27.89
CA THR A 201 -95.99 38.01 28.64
C THR A 201 -96.28 38.36 30.11
N LEU A 202 -95.41 39.13 30.76
CA LEU A 202 -95.58 39.57 32.15
C LEU A 202 -96.77 40.53 32.32
N GLN A 203 -96.99 41.45 31.37
CA GLN A 203 -98.17 42.33 31.38
C GLN A 203 -99.48 41.54 31.25
N ARG A 204 -99.52 40.51 30.39
CA ARG A 204 -100.67 39.61 30.27
C ARG A 204 -100.90 38.76 31.53
N CYS A 205 -99.83 38.40 32.24
CA CYS A 205 -99.91 37.67 33.50
C CYS A 205 -100.50 38.50 34.65
N GLY A 206 -100.26 39.81 34.68
CA GLY A 206 -100.82 40.72 35.70
C GLY A 206 -100.15 40.60 37.08
N HIS A 207 -100.92 40.82 38.16
CA HIS A 207 -100.41 40.87 39.55
C HIS A 207 -99.57 39.65 39.99
N PRO A 208 -99.84 38.40 39.59
CA PRO A 208 -99.01 37.25 39.94
C PRO A 208 -97.54 37.35 39.50
N CYS A 209 -97.26 38.11 38.42
CA CYS A 209 -95.93 38.25 37.83
C CYS A 209 -95.22 39.58 38.19
N GLY A 210 -95.79 40.39 39.09
CA GLY A 210 -95.28 41.74 39.38
C GLY A 210 -93.92 41.81 40.10
N SER A 211 -93.39 40.67 40.58
CA SER A 211 -92.09 40.61 41.26
C SER A 211 -90.90 40.29 40.34
N VAL A 212 -91.16 39.91 39.08
CA VAL A 212 -90.10 39.52 38.14
C VAL A 212 -89.42 40.78 37.58
N SER A 213 -88.11 40.89 37.78
CA SER A 213 -87.31 41.97 37.17
C SER A 213 -86.70 41.51 35.85
N LEU A 214 -86.89 42.33 34.81
CA LEU A 214 -86.26 42.15 33.50
C LEU A 214 -84.95 42.96 33.36
N ASP A 215 -84.51 43.64 34.41
CA ASP A 215 -83.31 44.50 34.38
C ASP A 215 -82.02 43.69 34.18
N GLY A 216 -82.08 42.37 34.42
CA GLY A 216 -80.99 41.43 34.18
C GLY A 216 -80.76 41.03 32.72
N LEU A 217 -81.70 41.32 31.78
CA LEU A 217 -81.57 41.00 30.34
C LEU A 217 -80.79 42.04 29.53
N ALA A 218 -79.93 42.82 30.18
CA ALA A 218 -79.01 43.70 29.49
C ALA A 218 -77.64 43.04 29.32
N PHE A 219 -76.95 43.41 28.24
CA PHE A 219 -75.57 43.03 28.03
C PHE A 219 -74.67 43.89 28.93
N SER A 220 -73.84 43.29 29.76
CA SER A 220 -72.98 44.02 30.73
C SER A 220 -71.61 44.36 30.18
N ALA A 221 -71.03 43.47 29.38
CA ALA A 221 -69.68 43.66 28.84
C ALA A 221 -69.69 44.60 27.63
N ASN A 222 -68.77 45.58 27.59
CA ASN A 222 -68.60 46.47 26.44
C ASN A 222 -67.28 46.19 25.72
N PHE A 223 -67.30 45.29 24.73
CA PHE A 223 -66.09 44.90 23.98
C PHE A 223 -65.58 46.01 23.05
N SER A 224 -66.37 47.06 22.81
CA SER A 224 -65.91 48.26 22.08
C SER A 224 -64.81 49.01 22.81
N THR A 225 -64.66 48.79 24.13
CA THR A 225 -63.61 49.40 24.98
C THR A 225 -62.24 48.76 24.82
N ILE A 226 -62.13 47.60 24.15
CA ILE A 226 -60.85 46.97 23.84
C ILE A 226 -60.07 47.92 22.92
N PRO A 227 -58.85 48.36 23.27
CA PRO A 227 -58.11 49.31 22.46
C PRO A 227 -57.73 48.72 21.10
N SER A 228 -57.68 49.60 20.11
CA SER A 228 -57.18 49.34 18.75
C SER A 228 -55.68 49.00 18.78
N VAL A 229 -55.26 48.04 17.96
CA VAL A 229 -53.87 47.55 17.84
C VAL A 229 -53.28 47.74 16.44
N GLU A 230 -53.99 48.47 15.58
CA GLU A 230 -53.65 48.68 14.17
C GLU A 230 -52.30 49.39 13.99
N ARG A 231 -51.96 50.32 14.89
CA ARG A 231 -50.64 50.99 14.87
C ARG A 231 -49.48 50.02 15.14
N GLN A 232 -49.68 49.08 16.06
CA GLN A 232 -48.70 48.05 16.39
C GLN A 232 -48.51 47.10 15.21
N LEU A 233 -49.62 46.72 14.55
CA LEU A 233 -49.60 45.87 13.36
C LEU A 233 -48.88 46.55 12.19
N GLU A 234 -49.23 47.80 11.87
CA GLU A 234 -48.60 48.56 10.78
C GLU A 234 -47.08 48.66 10.98
N ALA A 235 -46.63 49.02 12.19
CA ALA A 235 -45.21 49.15 12.48
C ALA A 235 -44.41 47.83 12.43
N LEU A 236 -45.04 46.68 12.75
CA LEU A 236 -44.41 45.37 12.67
C LEU A 236 -44.47 44.80 11.24
N ASP A 237 -45.54 45.09 10.50
CA ASP A 237 -45.71 44.67 9.11
C ASP A 237 -44.75 45.43 8.17
N ASP A 238 -44.46 46.71 8.47
CA ASP A 238 -43.42 47.48 7.78
C ASP A 238 -42.04 46.80 7.83
N VAL A 239 -41.72 46.08 8.92
CA VAL A 239 -40.48 45.30 9.04
C VAL A 239 -40.54 44.05 8.16
N SER A 240 -41.67 43.34 8.17
CA SER A 240 -41.90 42.15 7.35
C SER A 240 -41.86 42.46 5.85
N GLY A 241 -42.42 43.60 5.45
CA GLY A 241 -42.40 44.12 4.08
C GLY A 241 -41.07 44.76 3.66
N SER A 242 -40.10 44.86 4.58
CA SER A 242 -38.77 45.39 4.27
C SER A 242 -37.83 44.33 3.72
N ASN A 243 -36.74 44.76 3.09
CA ASN A 243 -35.73 43.86 2.54
C ASN A 243 -34.75 43.30 3.59
N ILE A 244 -34.94 43.54 4.89
CA ILE A 244 -33.96 43.14 5.92
C ILE A 244 -33.67 41.63 5.88
N ALA A 245 -34.70 40.78 5.77
CA ALA A 245 -34.50 39.34 5.69
C ALA A 245 -33.70 38.92 4.43
N SER A 246 -34.01 39.54 3.29
CA SER A 246 -33.31 39.30 2.02
C SER A 246 -31.85 39.77 2.07
N ASP A 247 -31.59 40.95 2.64
CA ASP A 247 -30.25 41.51 2.76
C ASP A 247 -29.37 40.63 3.68
N LEU A 248 -29.94 40.08 4.77
CA LEU A 248 -29.23 39.12 5.63
C LEU A 248 -28.91 37.80 4.91
N GLU A 249 -29.79 37.34 4.02
CA GLU A 249 -29.51 36.18 3.17
C GLU A 249 -28.43 36.48 2.11
N GLU A 250 -28.44 37.69 1.55
CA GLU A 250 -27.40 38.18 0.62
C GLU A 250 -26.03 38.25 1.29
N VAL A 251 -25.95 38.58 2.59
CA VAL A 251 -24.68 38.52 3.36
C VAL A 251 -24.12 37.09 3.38
N ASN A 252 -24.96 36.07 3.63
CA ASN A 252 -24.52 34.67 3.59
C ASN A 252 -24.09 34.25 2.19
N SER A 253 -24.87 34.63 1.17
CA SER A 253 -24.52 34.37 -0.22
C SER A 253 -23.19 35.01 -0.62
N THR A 254 -22.93 36.25 -0.18
CA THR A 254 -21.67 36.96 -0.42
C THR A 254 -20.48 36.19 0.14
N LEU A 255 -20.61 35.63 1.35
CA LEU A 255 -19.56 34.79 1.93
C LEU A 255 -19.35 33.50 1.17
N ASP A 256 -20.42 32.82 0.75
CA ASP A 256 -20.32 31.57 0.01
C ASP A 256 -19.67 31.76 -1.39
N THR A 257 -19.71 32.97 -1.95
CA THR A 257 -18.97 33.31 -3.20
C THR A 257 -17.48 33.65 -2.99
N THR A 258 -17.04 33.82 -1.74
CA THR A 258 -15.65 34.18 -1.41
C THR A 258 -14.62 33.19 -1.99
N PRO A 259 -14.79 31.86 -1.92
CA PRO A 259 -13.79 30.92 -2.45
C PRO A 259 -13.61 31.05 -3.96
N ALA A 260 -14.70 31.32 -4.69
CA ALA A 260 -14.64 31.54 -6.14
C ALA A 260 -13.89 32.83 -6.48
N LYS A 261 -14.10 33.91 -5.72
CA LYS A 261 -13.34 35.17 -5.90
C LYS A 261 -11.87 35.02 -5.56
N VAL A 262 -11.55 34.28 -4.51
CA VAL A 262 -10.16 33.97 -4.15
C VAL A 262 -9.52 33.16 -5.27
N GLN A 263 -10.21 32.16 -5.84
CA GLN A 263 -9.72 31.39 -7.00
C GLN A 263 -9.43 32.30 -8.21
N GLU A 264 -10.34 33.22 -8.52
CA GLU A 264 -10.20 34.15 -9.65
C GLU A 264 -8.99 35.08 -9.46
N GLN A 265 -8.83 35.64 -8.26
CA GLN A 265 -7.78 36.62 -7.97
C GLN A 265 -6.39 35.97 -7.72
N SER A 266 -6.34 34.66 -7.51
CA SER A 266 -5.10 33.91 -7.26
C SER A 266 -4.58 33.14 -8.48
N GLN A 267 -5.19 33.29 -9.67
CA GLN A 267 -4.79 32.55 -10.88
C GLN A 267 -3.29 32.67 -11.22
N ASP A 268 -2.70 33.85 -11.04
CA ASP A 268 -1.26 34.06 -11.29
C ASP A 268 -0.40 33.24 -10.32
N VAL A 269 -0.80 33.19 -9.05
CA VAL A 269 -0.13 32.37 -8.03
C VAL A 269 -0.24 30.89 -8.35
N VAL A 270 -1.42 30.40 -8.75
CA VAL A 270 -1.62 29.00 -9.16
C VAL A 270 -0.74 28.67 -10.36
N ALA A 271 -0.76 29.50 -11.40
CA ALA A 271 0.03 29.30 -12.60
C ALA A 271 1.54 29.30 -12.29
N LYS A 272 2.01 30.24 -11.45
CA LYS A 272 3.42 30.33 -11.08
C LYS A 272 3.85 29.14 -10.22
N THR A 273 3.00 28.69 -9.29
CA THR A 273 3.25 27.50 -8.46
C THR A 273 3.37 26.25 -9.33
N GLN A 274 2.46 26.08 -10.29
CA GLN A 274 2.49 24.96 -11.23
C GLN A 274 3.71 25.01 -12.16
N ASP A 275 4.12 26.20 -12.62
CA ASP A 275 5.32 26.41 -13.41
C ASP A 275 6.59 26.03 -12.64
N GLN A 276 6.74 26.50 -11.39
CA GLN A 276 7.88 26.11 -10.54
C GLN A 276 7.91 24.60 -10.25
N LEU A 277 6.74 24.00 -10.03
CA LEU A 277 6.61 22.55 -9.85
C LEU A 277 7.00 21.77 -11.12
N GLY A 278 6.64 22.30 -12.29
CA GLY A 278 7.01 21.78 -13.60
C GLY A 278 8.52 21.88 -13.86
N LEU A 279 9.15 23.00 -13.48
CA LEU A 279 10.60 23.19 -13.57
C LEU A 279 11.34 22.17 -12.72
N ILE A 280 10.95 21.98 -11.45
CA ILE A 280 11.57 20.95 -10.59
C ILE A 280 11.46 19.56 -11.21
N ARG A 281 10.29 19.23 -11.78
CA ARG A 281 10.10 17.95 -12.48
C ARG A 281 11.02 17.82 -13.69
N GLN A 282 11.16 18.87 -14.49
CA GLN A 282 12.03 18.89 -15.65
C GLN A 282 13.49 18.77 -15.25
N GLU A 283 13.92 19.45 -14.19
CA GLU A 283 15.27 19.39 -13.64
C GLU A 283 15.60 17.95 -13.22
N ILE A 284 14.72 17.31 -12.43
CA ILE A 284 14.87 15.91 -11.99
C ILE A 284 14.95 14.95 -13.19
N ARG A 285 14.10 15.12 -14.21
CA ARG A 285 14.11 14.28 -15.42
C ARG A 285 15.35 14.50 -16.27
N SER A 286 15.75 15.74 -16.48
CA SER A 286 16.97 16.08 -17.23
C SER A 286 18.21 15.48 -16.57
N TRP A 287 18.24 15.43 -15.23
CA TRP A 287 19.30 14.76 -14.49
C TRP A 287 19.25 13.25 -14.60
N GLN A 288 18.06 12.64 -14.57
CA GLN A 288 17.93 11.20 -14.84
C GLN A 288 18.43 10.84 -16.24
N GLU A 289 18.27 11.73 -17.22
CA GLU A 289 18.78 11.56 -18.59
C GLU A 289 20.28 11.85 -18.71
N GLN A 290 20.83 12.80 -17.94
CA GLN A 290 22.26 13.16 -17.90
C GLN A 290 23.09 12.25 -16.99
N LEU A 291 22.44 11.48 -16.11
CA LEU A 291 23.10 10.45 -15.35
C LEU A 291 23.83 9.54 -16.35
N PRO A 292 25.13 9.27 -16.14
CA PRO A 292 25.94 8.49 -17.08
C PRO A 292 25.42 7.07 -17.27
N LEU A 293 24.33 6.66 -16.61
CA LEU A 293 23.61 5.44 -16.88
C LEU A 293 23.14 5.30 -18.33
N LEU A 294 22.85 6.38 -19.06
CA LEU A 294 22.44 6.32 -20.47
C LEU A 294 23.61 6.17 -21.45
N GLU A 295 24.75 6.84 -21.20
CA GLU A 295 25.99 6.60 -21.94
C GLU A 295 26.61 5.24 -21.57
N VAL A 296 26.44 4.80 -20.32
CA VAL A 296 26.76 3.46 -19.87
C VAL A 296 25.77 2.47 -20.47
N GLU A 297 24.49 2.78 -20.68
CA GLU A 297 23.53 1.90 -21.37
C GLU A 297 23.87 1.77 -22.84
N GLU A 298 24.21 2.85 -23.56
CA GLU A 298 24.58 2.76 -24.98
C GLU A 298 25.96 2.11 -25.16
N ASN A 299 26.92 2.37 -24.27
CA ASN A 299 28.24 1.70 -24.28
C ASN A 299 28.18 0.27 -23.73
N ILE A 300 27.34 -0.04 -22.75
CA ILE A 300 27.09 -1.42 -22.28
C ILE A 300 26.25 -2.15 -23.30
N GLU A 301 25.28 -1.55 -23.97
CA GLU A 301 24.48 -2.21 -25.01
C GLU A 301 25.30 -2.40 -26.27
N ALA A 302 26.22 -1.48 -26.60
CA ALA A 302 27.23 -1.69 -27.63
C ALA A 302 28.26 -2.75 -27.21
N PHE A 303 28.75 -2.73 -25.96
CA PHE A 303 29.72 -3.71 -25.47
C PHE A 303 29.10 -5.10 -25.27
N VAL A 304 27.88 -5.18 -24.77
CA VAL A 304 27.05 -6.38 -24.63
C VAL A 304 26.59 -6.82 -26.00
N GLY A 305 26.21 -5.94 -26.92
CA GLY A 305 25.90 -6.25 -28.31
C GLY A 305 27.10 -6.83 -29.04
N ASN A 306 28.29 -6.26 -28.81
CA ASN A 306 29.54 -6.75 -29.38
C ASN A 306 29.97 -8.07 -28.69
N ALA A 307 29.90 -8.16 -27.37
CA ALA A 307 30.19 -9.39 -26.61
C ALA A 307 29.18 -10.51 -26.88
N THR A 308 27.90 -10.19 -27.07
CA THR A 308 26.85 -11.15 -27.47
C THR A 308 27.06 -11.58 -28.90
N SER A 309 27.38 -10.67 -29.83
CA SER A 309 27.72 -11.06 -31.21
C SER A 309 28.95 -11.98 -31.26
N VAL A 310 29.97 -11.69 -30.44
CA VAL A 310 31.14 -12.56 -30.23
C VAL A 310 30.72 -13.89 -29.58
N LEU A 311 29.88 -13.88 -28.54
CA LEU A 311 29.35 -15.10 -27.91
C LEU A 311 28.49 -15.93 -28.86
N GLU A 312 27.70 -15.30 -29.74
CA GLU A 312 26.88 -15.95 -30.77
C GLU A 312 27.79 -16.59 -31.84
N GLU A 313 28.87 -15.88 -32.22
CA GLU A 313 29.91 -16.39 -33.13
C GLU A 313 30.67 -17.58 -32.51
N TYR A 314 30.94 -17.54 -31.21
CA TYR A 314 31.59 -18.63 -30.46
C TYR A 314 30.61 -19.69 -29.94
N ARG A 315 29.29 -19.52 -30.07
CA ARG A 315 28.27 -20.43 -29.53
C ARG A 315 28.34 -21.82 -30.16
N GLU A 316 28.35 -21.89 -31.48
CA GLU A 316 28.48 -23.14 -32.22
C GLU A 316 29.83 -23.85 -31.96
N PRO A 317 30.98 -23.14 -31.95
CA PRO A 317 32.26 -23.68 -31.49
C PRO A 317 32.22 -24.23 -30.06
N ILE A 318 31.61 -23.52 -29.11
CA ILE A 318 31.53 -23.93 -27.69
C ILE A 318 30.66 -25.17 -27.54
N ILE A 319 29.51 -25.25 -28.21
CA ILE A 319 28.64 -26.44 -28.19
C ILE A 319 29.37 -27.64 -28.81
N THR A 320 30.16 -27.41 -29.86
CA THR A 320 30.97 -28.45 -30.51
C THR A 320 32.11 -28.92 -29.59
N LEU A 321 32.76 -27.99 -28.89
CA LEU A 321 33.84 -28.27 -27.94
C LEU A 321 33.32 -28.99 -26.69
N ASP A 322 32.12 -28.65 -26.20
CA ASP A 322 31.49 -29.37 -25.10
C ASP A 322 31.09 -30.79 -25.51
N ARG A 323 30.58 -30.98 -26.74
CA ARG A 323 30.32 -32.31 -27.30
C ARG A 323 31.61 -33.14 -27.41
N LEU A 324 32.71 -32.52 -27.87
CA LEU A 324 34.02 -33.16 -27.95
C LEU A 324 34.55 -33.54 -26.55
N ARG A 325 34.49 -32.61 -25.59
CA ARG A 325 34.85 -32.83 -24.18
C ARG A 325 34.08 -34.01 -23.61
N TRP A 326 32.76 -34.02 -23.78
CA TRP A 326 31.89 -35.10 -23.33
C TRP A 326 32.26 -36.44 -23.97
N SER A 327 32.50 -36.46 -25.28
CA SER A 327 32.96 -37.67 -25.99
C SER A 327 34.31 -38.19 -25.49
N ILE A 328 35.28 -37.31 -25.22
CA ILE A 328 36.58 -37.67 -24.66
C ILE A 328 36.42 -38.25 -23.25
N CYS A 329 35.61 -37.62 -22.40
CA CYS A 329 35.33 -38.14 -21.05
C CYS A 329 34.71 -39.55 -21.10
N VAL A 330 33.71 -39.77 -21.98
CA VAL A 330 33.09 -41.09 -22.14
C VAL A 330 34.11 -42.12 -22.62
N LEU A 331 34.95 -41.78 -23.60
CA LEU A 331 35.98 -42.68 -24.11
C LEU A 331 36.93 -43.10 -22.98
N LEU A 332 37.42 -42.15 -22.19
CA LEU A 332 38.34 -42.42 -21.07
C LEU A 332 37.69 -43.30 -20.00
N CYS A 333 36.42 -43.02 -19.64
CA CYS A 333 35.65 -43.85 -18.73
C CYS A 333 35.49 -45.28 -19.27
N CYS A 334 35.20 -45.46 -20.57
CA CYS A 334 35.12 -46.76 -21.20
C CYS A 334 36.46 -47.52 -21.15
N MET A 335 37.60 -46.83 -21.33
CA MET A 335 38.92 -47.46 -21.22
C MET A 335 39.19 -47.98 -19.81
N VAL A 336 38.90 -47.19 -18.77
CA VAL A 336 39.05 -47.63 -17.37
C VAL A 336 38.10 -48.79 -17.07
N LEU A 337 36.84 -48.71 -17.49
CA LEU A 337 35.85 -49.76 -17.31
C LEU A 337 36.26 -51.08 -17.99
N LEU A 338 36.85 -51.02 -19.19
CA LEU A 338 37.34 -52.20 -19.89
C LEU A 338 38.37 -52.96 -19.04
N VAL A 339 39.34 -52.24 -18.47
CA VAL A 339 40.35 -52.84 -17.58
C VAL A 339 39.71 -53.45 -16.34
N VAL A 340 38.79 -52.73 -15.71
CA VAL A 340 38.07 -53.21 -14.53
C VAL A 340 37.27 -54.48 -14.86
N LEU A 341 36.56 -54.52 -15.98
CA LEU A 341 35.79 -55.69 -16.41
C LEU A 341 36.70 -56.89 -16.68
N CYS A 342 37.83 -56.70 -17.37
CA CYS A 342 38.82 -57.76 -17.57
C CYS A 342 39.30 -58.34 -16.23
N ASN A 343 39.59 -57.49 -15.25
CA ASN A 343 40.01 -57.92 -13.92
C ASN A 343 38.88 -58.64 -13.15
N VAL A 344 37.63 -58.16 -13.23
CA VAL A 344 36.48 -58.80 -12.60
C VAL A 344 36.20 -60.18 -13.21
N PHE A 345 36.21 -60.31 -14.54
CA PHE A 345 36.07 -61.61 -15.20
C PHE A 345 37.24 -62.53 -14.86
N GLY A 346 38.47 -62.01 -14.74
CA GLY A 346 39.61 -62.76 -14.21
C GLY A 346 39.36 -63.30 -12.80
N LEU A 347 38.86 -62.45 -11.89
CA LEU A 347 38.57 -62.80 -10.49
C LEU A 347 37.40 -63.78 -10.34
N LEU A 348 36.40 -63.74 -11.24
CA LEU A 348 35.27 -64.66 -11.21
C LEU A 348 35.64 -66.01 -11.85
N LEU A 349 36.16 -65.99 -13.07
CA LEU A 349 36.40 -67.21 -13.86
C LEU A 349 37.64 -67.98 -13.40
N GLY A 350 38.64 -67.29 -12.85
CA GLY A 350 39.88 -67.88 -12.34
C GLY A 350 39.65 -68.93 -11.26
N PRO A 351 39.06 -68.55 -10.10
CA PRO A 351 38.72 -69.47 -9.01
C PRO A 351 37.64 -70.49 -9.39
N LEU A 352 36.55 -70.07 -10.06
CA LEU A 352 35.46 -70.99 -10.46
C LEU A 352 35.95 -72.10 -11.38
N GLY A 353 36.98 -71.84 -12.18
CA GLY A 353 37.60 -72.83 -13.05
C GLY A 353 38.75 -73.62 -12.42
N LEU A 354 39.27 -73.20 -11.26
CA LEU A 354 40.46 -73.80 -10.65
C LEU A 354 40.10 -75.12 -9.95
N LYS A 355 40.83 -76.20 -10.27
CA LYS A 355 40.76 -77.48 -9.57
C LYS A 355 42.13 -77.78 -8.97
N GLU A 356 42.20 -77.89 -7.65
CA GLU A 356 43.47 -78.02 -6.91
C GLU A 356 44.25 -79.31 -7.22
N SER A 357 43.56 -80.38 -7.61
CA SER A 357 44.15 -81.71 -7.84
C SER A 357 44.70 -81.94 -9.25
N VAL A 358 44.76 -80.90 -10.10
CA VAL A 358 45.11 -81.02 -11.53
C VAL A 358 46.42 -80.30 -11.84
N LEU A 359 47.31 -80.93 -12.61
CA LEU A 359 48.57 -80.33 -13.04
C LEU A 359 48.32 -79.04 -13.86
N PRO A 360 49.25 -78.05 -13.82
CA PRO A 360 49.11 -76.80 -14.55
C PRO A 360 48.89 -76.93 -16.07
N THR A 361 49.31 -78.05 -16.67
CA THR A 361 49.12 -78.40 -18.09
C THR A 361 47.70 -78.85 -18.45
N GLN A 362 46.88 -79.25 -17.47
CA GLN A 362 45.52 -79.75 -17.67
C GLN A 362 44.43 -78.86 -17.05
N ARG A 363 44.74 -77.60 -16.71
CA ARG A 363 43.77 -76.65 -16.15
C ARG A 363 42.52 -76.50 -17.03
N SER A 364 41.36 -76.26 -16.42
CA SER A 364 40.10 -76.11 -17.14
C SER A 364 40.15 -74.92 -18.12
N SER A 365 39.32 -75.00 -19.18
CA SER A 365 39.19 -73.88 -20.14
C SER A 365 38.74 -72.59 -19.44
N LEU A 366 37.89 -72.71 -18.41
CA LEU A 366 37.36 -71.59 -17.63
C LEU A 366 38.45 -70.87 -16.82
N SER A 367 39.33 -71.62 -16.13
CA SER A 367 40.45 -71.04 -15.39
C SER A 367 41.46 -70.39 -16.35
N ASN A 368 41.73 -71.06 -17.49
CA ASN A 368 42.60 -70.51 -18.53
C ASN A 368 42.04 -69.19 -19.11
N ALA A 369 40.73 -69.12 -19.32
CA ALA A 369 40.06 -67.89 -19.72
C ALA A 369 40.21 -66.79 -18.66
N GLY A 370 40.03 -67.09 -17.37
CA GLY A 370 40.27 -66.14 -16.27
C GLY A 370 41.71 -65.60 -16.23
N GLY A 371 42.70 -66.46 -16.43
CA GLY A 371 44.11 -66.06 -16.56
C GLY A 371 44.38 -65.19 -17.79
N ASN A 372 43.73 -65.49 -18.93
CA ASN A 372 43.82 -64.67 -20.14
C ASN A 372 43.13 -63.31 -19.98
N PHE A 373 42.00 -63.23 -19.27
CA PHE A 373 41.33 -61.96 -18.95
C PHE A 373 42.20 -61.07 -18.06
N PHE A 374 42.91 -61.63 -17.06
CA PHE A 374 43.90 -60.86 -16.28
C PHE A 374 45.05 -60.34 -17.16
N MET A 375 45.59 -61.18 -18.06
CA MET A 375 46.66 -60.74 -18.97
C MET A 375 46.19 -59.69 -19.98
N ALA A 376 44.93 -59.78 -20.43
CA ALA A 376 44.31 -58.74 -21.26
C ALA A 376 44.15 -57.43 -20.48
N GLY A 377 43.68 -57.49 -19.22
CA GLY A 377 43.59 -56.34 -18.32
C GLY A 377 44.94 -55.68 -18.08
N VAL A 378 46.00 -56.46 -17.86
CA VAL A 378 47.39 -55.97 -17.74
C VAL A 378 47.86 -55.31 -19.04
N GLY A 379 47.59 -55.93 -20.20
CA GLY A 379 47.93 -55.38 -21.50
C GLY A 379 47.28 -54.03 -21.76
N PHE A 380 45.96 -53.91 -21.55
CA PHE A 380 45.25 -52.65 -21.69
C PHE A 380 45.73 -51.60 -20.67
N SER A 381 46.00 -52.01 -19.43
CA SER A 381 46.54 -51.10 -18.41
C SER A 381 47.88 -50.50 -18.83
N PHE A 382 48.78 -51.31 -19.39
CA PHE A 382 50.08 -50.82 -19.87
C PHE A 382 49.93 -49.87 -21.07
N ILE A 383 49.05 -50.19 -22.02
CA ILE A 383 48.80 -49.38 -23.21
C ILE A 383 48.23 -47.99 -22.83
N PHE A 384 47.30 -47.94 -21.87
CA PHE A 384 46.60 -46.71 -21.52
C PHE A 384 47.24 -45.92 -20.35
N SER A 385 48.12 -46.54 -19.55
CA SER A 385 48.65 -45.91 -18.32
C SER A 385 49.40 -44.61 -18.58
N TRP A 386 50.27 -44.55 -19.60
CA TRP A 386 51.03 -43.33 -19.90
C TRP A 386 50.13 -42.19 -20.38
N LEU A 387 49.08 -42.52 -21.15
CA LEU A 387 48.11 -41.54 -21.67
C LEU A 387 47.23 -40.99 -20.54
N LEU A 388 46.75 -41.85 -19.65
CA LEU A 388 45.98 -41.44 -18.47
C LEU A 388 46.82 -40.57 -17.52
N MET A 389 48.08 -40.96 -17.29
CA MET A 389 49.00 -40.20 -16.43
C MET A 389 49.30 -38.80 -17.01
N LEU A 390 49.56 -38.71 -18.33
CA LEU A 390 49.80 -37.44 -19.00
C LEU A 390 48.57 -36.52 -18.92
N LEU A 391 47.38 -37.07 -19.17
CA LEU A 391 46.13 -36.30 -19.12
C LEU A 391 45.85 -35.77 -17.72
N VAL A 392 46.00 -36.61 -16.69
CA VAL A 392 45.83 -36.21 -15.28
C VAL A 392 46.81 -35.11 -14.92
N LEU A 393 48.07 -35.19 -15.35
CA LEU A 393 49.07 -34.14 -15.08
C LEU A 393 48.66 -32.79 -15.70
N ILE A 394 48.28 -32.77 -16.98
CA ILE A 394 47.88 -31.54 -17.68
C ILE A 394 46.66 -30.92 -17.02
N THR A 395 45.63 -31.74 -16.76
CA THR A 395 44.37 -31.27 -16.17
C THR A 395 44.52 -30.86 -14.70
N PHE A 396 45.41 -31.49 -13.93
CA PHE A 396 45.78 -31.05 -12.58
C PHE A 396 46.47 -29.69 -12.59
N VAL A 397 47.49 -29.50 -13.43
CA VAL A 397 48.24 -28.25 -13.51
C VAL A 397 47.32 -27.11 -13.94
N LEU A 398 46.47 -27.33 -14.94
CA LEU A 398 45.53 -26.31 -15.39
C LEU A 398 44.43 -26.06 -14.35
N GLY A 399 43.69 -27.10 -13.95
CA GLY A 399 42.54 -26.95 -13.04
C GLY A 399 42.93 -26.41 -11.66
N GLY A 400 43.99 -26.95 -11.05
CA GLY A 400 44.43 -26.55 -9.72
C GLY A 400 44.98 -25.12 -9.67
N ASN A 401 45.79 -24.72 -10.65
CA ASN A 401 46.35 -23.35 -10.67
C ASN A 401 45.31 -22.30 -11.07
N ILE A 402 44.44 -22.60 -12.05
CA ILE A 402 43.38 -21.67 -12.46
C ILE A 402 42.38 -21.45 -11.32
N TYR A 403 42.03 -22.51 -10.58
CA TYR A 403 41.16 -22.38 -9.41
C TYR A 403 41.75 -21.45 -8.34
N MET A 404 43.03 -21.61 -7.99
CA MET A 404 43.69 -20.75 -7.01
C MET A 404 43.85 -19.29 -7.49
N LEU A 405 44.14 -19.08 -8.78
CA LEU A 405 44.35 -17.74 -9.33
C LEU A 405 43.05 -16.97 -9.53
N ILE A 406 41.96 -17.64 -9.91
CA ILE A 406 40.70 -16.99 -10.26
C ILE A 406 39.69 -17.10 -9.13
N CYS A 407 39.33 -18.31 -8.70
CA CYS A 407 38.24 -18.52 -7.74
C CYS A 407 38.59 -18.07 -6.32
N GLU A 408 39.74 -18.52 -5.81
CA GLU A 408 40.17 -18.12 -4.46
C GLU A 408 40.46 -16.60 -4.40
N SER A 409 41.02 -16.04 -5.47
CA SER A 409 41.33 -14.60 -5.56
C SER A 409 40.07 -13.74 -5.75
N TRP A 410 39.02 -14.26 -6.39
CA TRP A 410 37.72 -13.59 -6.51
C TRP A 410 36.98 -13.60 -5.17
N HIS A 411 36.92 -14.75 -4.51
CA HIS A 411 36.27 -14.90 -3.20
C HIS A 411 36.95 -14.04 -2.12
N SER A 412 38.27 -13.97 -2.13
CA SER A 412 39.06 -13.13 -1.22
C SER A 412 39.13 -11.65 -1.64
N GLN A 413 38.45 -11.27 -2.74
CA GLN A 413 38.47 -9.92 -3.34
C GLN A 413 39.87 -9.39 -3.74
N GLN A 414 40.90 -10.23 -3.66
CA GLN A 414 42.27 -9.89 -4.09
C GLN A 414 42.34 -9.59 -5.59
N LEU A 415 41.48 -10.24 -6.38
CA LEU A 415 41.35 -9.97 -7.80
C LEU A 415 40.83 -8.55 -8.08
N PHE A 416 39.89 -8.05 -7.27
CA PHE A 416 39.37 -6.69 -7.42
C PHE A 416 40.38 -5.62 -7.00
N GLN A 417 41.17 -5.88 -5.96
CA GLN A 417 42.30 -5.01 -5.58
C GLN A 417 43.36 -4.90 -6.70
N LEU A 418 43.49 -5.95 -7.52
CA LEU A 418 44.35 -5.94 -8.69
C LEU A 418 43.81 -5.05 -9.82
N LEU A 419 42.48 -5.05 -10.02
CA LEU A 419 41.81 -4.13 -10.96
C LEU A 419 41.86 -2.67 -10.47
N ASP A 420 41.91 -2.46 -9.16
CA ASP A 420 42.05 -1.14 -8.53
C ASP A 420 43.45 -0.53 -8.70
N THR A 421 44.44 -1.32 -9.15
CA THR A 421 45.82 -0.85 -9.33
C THR A 421 46.01 -0.27 -10.74
N PRO A 422 46.18 1.06 -10.89
CA PRO A 422 46.28 1.70 -12.21
C PRO A 422 47.52 1.22 -12.98
N GLY A 423 47.34 0.90 -14.27
CA GLY A 423 48.42 0.54 -15.18
C GLY A 423 48.79 -0.95 -15.22
N LEU A 424 48.08 -1.82 -14.46
CA LEU A 424 48.33 -3.26 -14.50
C LEU A 424 47.64 -3.97 -15.68
N ILE A 425 46.48 -3.46 -16.11
CA ILE A 425 45.77 -3.91 -17.31
C ILE A 425 45.86 -2.80 -18.36
N PRO A 426 46.57 -3.01 -19.49
CA PRO A 426 46.71 -1.98 -20.51
C PRO A 426 45.36 -1.66 -21.16
N GLY A 427 44.95 -0.38 -21.10
CA GLY A 427 43.72 0.12 -21.73
C GLY A 427 42.46 0.09 -20.87
N PHE A 428 42.54 -0.33 -19.60
CA PHE A 428 41.41 -0.28 -18.67
C PHE A 428 41.72 0.65 -17.49
N ASN A 429 40.96 1.75 -17.39
CA ASN A 429 40.99 2.66 -16.26
C ASN A 429 39.56 2.95 -15.80
N LEU A 430 39.16 2.33 -14.69
CA LEU A 430 37.80 2.46 -14.17
C LEU A 430 37.46 3.91 -13.80
N SER A 431 38.44 4.69 -13.32
CA SER A 431 38.24 6.10 -12.97
C SER A 431 37.99 6.97 -14.20
N GLU A 432 38.59 6.63 -15.34
CA GLU A 432 38.34 7.30 -16.63
C GLU A 432 36.98 6.89 -17.22
N LEU A 433 36.59 5.62 -17.07
CA LEU A 433 35.29 5.10 -17.49
C LEU A 433 34.12 5.70 -16.69
N LEU A 434 34.33 6.00 -15.42
CA LEU A 434 33.35 6.62 -14.53
C LEU A 434 33.36 8.16 -14.61
N GLY A 435 34.21 8.75 -15.47
CA GLY A 435 34.31 10.21 -15.64
C GLY A 435 34.85 10.96 -14.42
N GLN A 436 35.54 10.26 -13.51
CA GLN A 436 36.03 10.83 -12.26
C GLN A 436 37.48 11.31 -12.43
N GLU A 437 37.67 12.58 -12.80
CA GLU A 437 39.01 13.17 -12.93
C GLU A 437 39.71 13.24 -11.57
N GLY A 438 40.68 12.36 -11.33
CA GLY A 438 41.61 12.44 -10.19
C GLY A 438 41.25 11.61 -8.94
N GLY A 439 40.15 10.85 -8.96
CA GLY A 439 39.80 9.91 -7.87
C GLY A 439 40.33 8.50 -8.13
N THR A 440 40.86 7.80 -7.12
CA THR A 440 41.14 6.36 -7.20
C THR A 440 39.83 5.60 -6.99
N ALA A 441 39.16 5.23 -8.09
CA ALA A 441 37.95 4.40 -8.00
C ALA A 441 38.35 3.03 -7.41
N ASN A 442 37.74 2.66 -6.27
CA ASN A 442 37.99 1.40 -5.59
C ASN A 442 36.85 0.44 -5.91
N PHE A 443 37.01 -0.36 -6.96
CA PHE A 443 36.07 -1.38 -7.40
C PHE A 443 35.78 -2.38 -6.29
N SER A 444 36.77 -2.76 -5.48
CA SER A 444 36.56 -3.66 -4.35
C SER A 444 35.54 -3.09 -3.34
N GLU A 445 35.65 -1.80 -3.03
CA GLU A 445 34.73 -1.11 -2.13
C GLU A 445 33.35 -0.90 -2.78
N MET A 446 33.32 -0.50 -4.05
CA MET A 446 32.08 -0.36 -4.82
C MET A 446 31.31 -1.68 -4.87
N TYR A 447 31.97 -2.79 -5.16
CA TYR A 447 31.38 -4.13 -5.18
C TYR A 447 30.83 -4.52 -3.80
N ARG A 448 31.58 -4.25 -2.71
CA ARG A 448 31.13 -4.51 -1.34
C ARG A 448 29.89 -3.69 -0.97
N GLN A 449 29.85 -2.42 -1.33
CA GLN A 449 28.69 -1.56 -1.11
C GLN A 449 27.49 -2.03 -1.93
N CYS A 450 27.70 -2.49 -3.16
CA CYS A 450 26.63 -3.08 -3.96
C CYS A 450 26.11 -4.40 -3.41
N GLN A 451 26.96 -5.26 -2.85
CA GLN A 451 26.50 -6.44 -2.11
C GLN A 451 25.60 -6.08 -0.92
N GLN A 452 25.84 -4.93 -0.29
CA GLN A 452 25.04 -4.39 0.81
C GLN A 452 23.79 -3.62 0.36
N ASP A 453 23.46 -3.63 -0.93
CA ASP A 453 22.30 -2.92 -1.49
C ASP A 453 22.40 -1.38 -1.34
N ALA A 454 23.61 -0.84 -1.38
CA ALA A 454 23.81 0.60 -1.43
C ALA A 454 23.23 1.21 -2.72
N ALA A 455 22.84 2.48 -2.65
CA ALA A 455 22.44 3.25 -3.83
C ALA A 455 23.68 3.63 -4.65
N LEU A 456 23.56 3.61 -5.98
CA LEU A 456 24.64 4.04 -6.87
C LEU A 456 25.15 5.45 -6.55
N TRP A 457 24.28 6.33 -6.05
CA TRP A 457 24.66 7.68 -5.62
C TRP A 457 25.80 7.67 -4.59
N GLN A 458 25.67 6.84 -3.55
CA GLN A 458 26.66 6.70 -2.49
C GLN A 458 27.87 5.90 -2.99
N THR A 459 27.62 4.86 -3.77
CA THR A 459 28.66 3.95 -4.26
C THR A 459 29.63 4.59 -5.24
N LEU A 460 29.13 5.47 -6.12
CA LEU A 460 29.93 6.19 -7.11
C LEU A 460 30.42 7.55 -6.60
N HIS A 461 30.12 7.92 -5.35
CA HIS A 461 30.44 9.22 -4.78
C HIS A 461 29.97 10.40 -5.65
N LEU A 462 28.75 10.31 -6.20
CA LEU A 462 28.18 11.33 -7.08
C LEU A 462 27.96 12.67 -6.36
N ASP A 463 27.97 12.69 -5.03
CA ASP A 463 27.95 13.88 -4.20
C ASP A 463 29.15 14.82 -4.45
N GLN A 464 30.28 14.29 -4.92
CA GLN A 464 31.49 15.08 -5.21
C GLN A 464 31.44 15.76 -6.57
N THR A 465 30.70 15.17 -7.51
CA THR A 465 30.56 15.67 -8.88
C THR A 465 29.29 16.48 -9.08
N VAL A 466 28.26 16.25 -8.23
CA VAL A 466 26.92 16.80 -8.39
C VAL A 466 26.41 17.37 -7.08
N SER A 467 26.24 18.68 -7.04
CA SER A 467 25.59 19.36 -5.90
C SER A 467 24.07 19.35 -6.06
N LEU A 468 23.39 18.44 -5.35
CA LEU A 468 21.92 18.43 -5.28
C LEU A 468 21.35 19.73 -4.67
N ASP A 469 22.16 20.44 -3.86
CA ASP A 469 21.77 21.72 -3.26
C ASP A 469 21.73 22.86 -4.29
N GLU A 470 22.64 22.85 -5.26
CA GLU A 470 22.60 23.80 -6.39
C GLU A 470 21.49 23.46 -7.37
N LEU A 471 21.28 22.16 -7.64
CA LEU A 471 20.29 21.69 -8.59
C LEU A 471 18.85 21.92 -8.11
N LEU A 472 18.57 21.52 -6.86
CA LEU A 472 17.26 21.67 -6.21
C LEU A 472 17.33 22.84 -5.22
N ASN A 473 17.70 24.01 -5.74
CA ASN A 473 17.81 25.22 -4.93
C ASN A 473 16.43 25.75 -4.54
N ILE A 474 15.99 25.40 -3.33
CA ILE A 474 14.71 25.81 -2.77
C ILE A 474 14.48 27.33 -2.83
N SER A 475 15.51 28.14 -2.59
CA SER A 475 15.38 29.60 -2.51
C SER A 475 14.94 30.25 -3.82
N GLN A 476 15.28 29.63 -4.96
CA GLN A 476 14.86 30.09 -6.28
C GLN A 476 13.37 29.85 -6.49
N TYR A 477 12.90 28.62 -6.19
CA TYR A 477 11.52 28.22 -6.40
C TYR A 477 10.56 28.92 -5.42
N THR A 478 10.92 28.99 -4.14
CA THR A 478 10.11 29.66 -3.12
C THR A 478 10.11 31.17 -3.28
N GLY A 479 11.20 31.76 -3.78
CA GLY A 479 11.30 33.20 -4.04
C GLY A 479 10.33 33.69 -5.12
N GLU A 480 10.14 32.92 -6.20
CA GLU A 480 9.19 33.26 -7.27
C GLU A 480 7.74 33.15 -6.80
N ILE A 481 7.40 32.12 -6.01
CA ILE A 481 6.07 31.93 -5.42
C ILE A 481 5.78 33.08 -4.43
N SER A 482 6.73 33.41 -3.55
CA SER A 482 6.60 34.50 -2.59
C SER A 482 6.31 35.84 -3.27
N ARG A 483 7.01 36.15 -4.38
CA ARG A 483 6.76 37.39 -5.16
C ARG A 483 5.40 37.41 -5.84
N ALA A 484 4.88 36.27 -6.30
CA ALA A 484 3.55 36.18 -6.88
C ALA A 484 2.48 36.46 -5.79
N PHE A 485 2.68 35.90 -4.60
CA PHE A 485 1.84 36.12 -3.44
C PHE A 485 1.91 37.57 -2.91
N GLU A 486 3.08 38.22 -2.89
CA GLU A 486 3.22 39.65 -2.51
C GLU A 486 2.44 40.59 -3.43
N LYS A 487 2.27 40.21 -4.70
CA LYS A 487 1.49 40.98 -5.68
C LYS A 487 0.00 40.68 -5.63
N MET A 488 -0.38 39.55 -5.05
CA MET A 488 -1.78 39.16 -4.91
C MET A 488 -2.47 40.06 -3.90
N ASN A 489 -3.55 40.72 -4.32
CA ASN A 489 -4.35 41.57 -3.45
C ASN A 489 -5.79 41.07 -3.46
N ILE A 490 -6.17 40.32 -2.43
CA ILE A 490 -7.51 39.75 -2.33
C ILE A 490 -8.49 40.84 -1.87
N THR A 491 -9.41 41.22 -2.74
CA THR A 491 -10.49 42.17 -2.44
C THR A 491 -11.82 41.45 -2.42
N LEU A 492 -12.48 41.44 -1.26
CA LEU A 492 -13.84 40.92 -1.09
C LEU A 492 -14.88 42.03 -1.24
N SER A 493 -16.13 41.63 -1.50
CA SER A 493 -17.25 42.57 -1.46
C SER A 493 -17.43 43.10 -0.02
N PRO A 494 -17.75 44.39 0.15
CA PRO A 494 -18.05 44.94 1.46
C PRO A 494 -19.30 44.24 2.03
N ILE A 495 -19.22 43.83 3.29
CA ILE A 495 -20.33 43.21 4.01
C ILE A 495 -21.02 44.30 4.84
N SER A 496 -22.31 44.55 4.55
CA SER A 496 -23.16 45.43 5.35
C SER A 496 -24.23 44.59 6.04
N LEU A 497 -24.19 44.51 7.37
CA LEU A 497 -25.19 43.74 8.13
C LEU A 497 -26.54 44.46 8.19
N LEU A 498 -26.51 45.77 8.42
CA LEU A 498 -27.69 46.63 8.53
C LEU A 498 -27.35 48.07 8.18
N ASN A 499 -28.12 48.63 7.26
CA ASN A 499 -28.08 50.04 6.92
C ASN A 499 -28.78 50.90 7.99
N GLN A 500 -28.48 52.20 8.04
CA GLN A 500 -29.04 53.10 9.06
C GLN A 500 -30.57 53.12 9.04
N SER A 501 -31.20 53.13 7.85
CA SER A 501 -32.66 53.08 7.71
C SER A 501 -33.28 51.82 8.30
N GLN A 502 -32.61 50.67 8.18
CA GLN A 502 -33.08 49.39 8.73
C GLN A 502 -32.94 49.35 10.25
N ARG A 503 -31.87 49.93 10.80
CA ARG A 503 -31.69 50.09 12.24
C ARG A 503 -32.80 50.95 12.84
N ASP A 504 -33.09 52.07 12.18
CA ASP A 504 -34.15 52.99 12.61
C ASP A 504 -35.53 52.32 12.50
N LEU A 505 -35.79 51.56 11.43
CA LEU A 505 -37.02 50.79 11.25
C LEU A 505 -37.22 49.76 12.37
N LEU A 506 -36.20 48.96 12.70
CA LEU A 506 -36.28 47.96 13.78
C LEU A 506 -36.49 48.62 15.16
N LEU A 507 -35.80 49.74 15.42
CA LEU A 507 -36.00 50.51 16.66
C LEU A 507 -37.42 51.06 16.74
N ASN A 508 -37.92 51.68 15.68
CA ASN A 508 -39.26 52.25 15.63
C ASN A 508 -40.33 51.16 15.80
N ALA A 509 -40.20 50.02 15.11
CA ALA A 509 -41.09 48.87 15.25
C ALA A 509 -41.11 48.33 16.70
N SER A 510 -39.95 48.26 17.37
CA SER A 510 -39.89 47.82 18.77
C SER A 510 -40.57 48.77 19.76
N GLN A 511 -40.58 50.07 19.45
CA GLN A 511 -41.21 51.11 20.26
C GLN A 511 -42.70 51.23 19.98
N ALA A 512 -43.09 51.21 18.71
CA ALA A 512 -44.47 51.28 18.26
C ALA A 512 -45.25 49.98 18.55
N GLY A 513 -44.56 48.82 18.55
CA GLY A 513 -45.12 47.51 18.90
C GLY A 513 -45.39 47.30 20.39
N GLN A 514 -45.22 48.33 21.23
CA GLN A 514 -45.63 48.24 22.63
C GLN A 514 -47.17 48.20 22.74
N PRO A 515 -47.72 47.30 23.58
CA PRO A 515 -49.16 47.13 23.70
C PRO A 515 -49.81 48.38 24.30
N PRO A 516 -51.02 48.74 23.88
CA PRO A 516 -51.82 49.75 24.56
C PRO A 516 -52.21 49.27 25.97
N ASP A 517 -52.78 50.18 26.76
CA ASP A 517 -53.30 49.82 28.08
C ASP A 517 -54.53 48.91 27.95
N PHE A 518 -54.34 47.62 28.23
CA PHE A 518 -55.39 46.61 28.26
C PHE A 518 -56.05 46.43 29.63
N THR A 519 -55.77 47.28 30.63
CA THR A 519 -56.30 47.11 32.00
C THR A 519 -57.82 47.05 32.01
N LEU A 520 -58.49 48.01 31.36
CA LEU A 520 -59.95 48.02 31.22
C LEU A 520 -60.47 46.83 30.43
N ALA A 521 -59.76 46.40 29.38
CA ALA A 521 -60.15 45.23 28.59
C ALA A 521 -60.09 43.95 29.43
N LEU A 522 -59.04 43.76 30.24
CA LEU A 522 -58.90 42.62 31.15
C LEU A 522 -59.97 42.62 32.26
N GLU A 523 -60.36 43.79 32.76
CA GLU A 523 -61.49 43.90 33.70
C GLU A 523 -62.82 43.47 33.06
N GLN A 524 -63.09 43.93 31.83
CA GLN A 524 -64.29 43.56 31.07
C GLN A 524 -64.33 42.04 30.77
N LEU A 525 -63.18 41.42 30.48
CA LEU A 525 -63.08 39.97 30.24
C LEU A 525 -63.39 39.12 31.48
N ASN A 526 -63.30 39.68 32.69
CA ASN A 526 -63.61 38.98 33.93
C ASN A 526 -65.06 39.20 34.39
N GLN A 527 -65.84 40.02 33.69
CA GLN A 527 -67.26 40.22 33.98
C GLN A 527 -68.12 39.17 33.28
N ASN A 528 -69.31 38.89 33.85
CA ASN A 528 -70.33 38.12 33.16
C ASN A 528 -70.78 38.86 31.88
N VAL A 529 -71.20 38.11 30.87
CA VAL A 529 -71.63 38.66 29.56
C VAL A 529 -72.95 39.42 29.67
N THR A 530 -73.84 38.97 30.57
CA THR A 530 -75.13 39.60 30.90
C THR A 530 -75.14 40.16 32.32
N GLN A 531 -75.95 41.21 32.54
CA GLN A 531 -76.05 41.91 33.82
C GLN A 531 -76.67 41.04 34.93
N GLY A 532 -77.58 40.13 34.56
CA GLY A 532 -78.13 39.08 35.42
C GLY A 532 -77.94 37.68 34.84
N SER A 533 -78.26 36.67 35.64
CA SER A 533 -78.26 35.26 35.23
C SER A 533 -79.53 34.94 34.44
N LEU A 534 -79.39 34.67 33.14
CA LEU A 534 -80.52 34.24 32.29
C LEU A 534 -81.14 32.94 32.79
N LEU A 535 -80.34 32.07 33.40
CA LEU A 535 -80.77 30.80 33.97
C LEU A 535 -81.63 30.98 35.23
N ASP A 536 -81.28 31.93 36.09
CA ASP A 536 -82.04 32.22 37.31
C ASP A 536 -83.40 32.83 36.94
N LEU A 537 -83.42 33.73 35.97
CA LEU A 537 -84.67 34.28 35.44
C LEU A 537 -85.56 33.20 34.79
N ALA A 538 -84.97 32.30 34.00
CA ALA A 538 -85.70 31.19 33.41
C ALA A 538 -86.36 30.30 34.48
N THR A 539 -85.63 30.06 35.59
CA THR A 539 -86.13 29.30 36.74
C THR A 539 -87.27 30.04 37.45
N GLU A 540 -87.17 31.35 37.61
CA GLU A 540 -88.23 32.18 38.23
C GLU A 540 -89.53 32.15 37.40
N LEU A 541 -89.43 32.25 36.07
CA LEU A 541 -90.57 32.16 35.16
C LEU A 541 -91.26 30.78 35.20
N GLU A 542 -90.50 29.70 35.31
CA GLU A 542 -91.06 28.34 35.45
C GLU A 542 -91.79 28.14 36.78
N GLN A 543 -91.22 28.65 37.88
CA GLN A 543 -91.87 28.60 39.20
C GLN A 543 -93.19 29.39 39.21
N LEU A 544 -93.27 30.50 38.47
CA LEU A 544 -94.51 31.25 38.27
C LEU A 544 -95.51 30.47 37.42
N ALA A 545 -95.06 29.83 36.34
CA ALA A 545 -95.89 28.99 35.49
C ALA A 545 -96.51 27.79 36.26
N ASP A 546 -95.78 27.22 37.22
CA ASP A 546 -96.25 26.09 38.03
C ASP A 546 -97.26 26.49 39.13
N LYS A 547 -97.37 27.80 39.46
CA LYS A 547 -98.38 28.34 40.40
C LYS A 547 -99.78 28.52 39.78
N GLY A 548 -99.96 28.21 38.49
CA GLY A 548 -101.28 28.13 37.85
C GLY A 548 -101.82 29.44 37.29
N THR A 549 -101.01 30.17 36.53
CA THR A 549 -101.41 31.40 35.80
C THR A 549 -102.03 31.08 34.42
N ASP A 550 -102.91 31.95 33.91
CA ASP A 550 -103.50 31.82 32.56
C ASP A 550 -102.47 31.90 31.40
N VAL A 551 -101.23 32.28 31.70
CA VAL A 551 -100.12 32.48 30.75
C VAL A 551 -99.02 31.40 30.92
N LYS A 552 -99.37 30.25 31.51
CA LYS A 552 -98.43 29.17 31.87
C LYS A 552 -97.55 28.67 30.72
N ASP A 553 -98.14 28.41 29.55
CA ASP A 553 -97.40 27.85 28.42
C ASP A 553 -96.45 28.86 27.78
N ASP A 554 -96.83 30.15 27.76
CA ASP A 554 -95.99 31.26 27.31
C ASP A 554 -94.80 31.47 28.26
N LEU A 555 -95.02 31.45 29.58
CA LEU A 555 -93.93 31.56 30.58
C LEU A 555 -92.92 30.40 30.47
N LYS A 556 -93.40 29.17 30.24
CA LYS A 556 -92.51 28.00 29.98
C LYS A 556 -91.82 28.08 28.62
N ALA A 557 -92.43 28.71 27.62
CA ALA A 557 -91.78 28.95 26.33
C ALA A 557 -90.65 29.98 26.47
N ASP A 558 -90.89 31.10 27.17
CA ASP A 558 -89.90 32.14 27.37
C ASP A 558 -88.73 31.67 28.26
N ALA A 559 -88.99 30.86 29.29
CA ALA A 559 -87.94 30.21 30.08
C ALA A 559 -87.05 29.28 29.24
N ARG A 560 -87.63 28.52 28.28
CA ARG A 560 -86.85 27.69 27.35
C ARG A 560 -85.98 28.53 26.42
N LYS A 561 -86.54 29.62 25.86
CA LYS A 561 -85.78 30.58 25.04
C LYS A 561 -84.60 31.17 25.80
N LEU A 562 -84.80 31.55 27.08
CA LEU A 562 -83.73 32.07 27.94
C LEU A 562 -82.59 31.06 28.14
N ARG A 563 -82.90 29.79 28.41
CA ARG A 563 -81.88 28.73 28.57
C ARG A 563 -81.14 28.42 27.27
N GLU A 564 -81.84 28.42 26.14
CA GLU A 564 -81.23 28.21 24.83
C GLU A 564 -80.28 29.37 24.50
N LEU A 565 -80.72 30.61 24.73
CA LEU A 565 -79.90 31.81 24.51
C LEU A 565 -78.67 31.85 25.43
N ASP A 566 -78.81 31.47 26.70
CA ASP A 566 -77.71 31.37 27.67
C ASP A 566 -76.65 30.35 27.20
N LYS A 567 -77.10 29.17 26.76
CA LYS A 567 -76.20 28.13 26.21
C LYS A 567 -75.50 28.62 24.94
N GLU A 568 -76.21 29.26 24.03
CA GLU A 568 -75.64 29.84 22.80
C GLU A 568 -74.61 30.93 23.11
N LEU A 569 -74.91 31.82 24.07
CA LEU A 569 -73.99 32.87 24.54
C LEU A 569 -72.71 32.24 25.10
N GLN A 570 -72.83 31.27 26.00
CA GLN A 570 -71.67 30.62 26.60
C GLN A 570 -70.79 29.91 25.56
N MET A 571 -71.40 29.19 24.62
CA MET A 571 -70.66 28.51 23.54
C MET A 571 -69.99 29.49 22.57
N SER A 572 -70.63 30.62 22.27
CA SER A 572 -70.12 31.59 21.28
C SER A 572 -69.01 32.49 21.84
N PHE A 573 -69.07 32.84 23.13
CA PHE A 573 -68.12 33.80 23.73
C PHE A 573 -66.94 33.13 24.45
N SER A 574 -67.12 31.99 25.12
CA SER A 574 -66.09 31.40 26.00
C SER A 574 -64.73 31.21 25.32
N GLY A 575 -64.71 30.63 24.11
CA GLY A 575 -63.47 30.43 23.34
C GLY A 575 -62.80 31.74 22.90
N LEU A 576 -63.59 32.74 22.48
CA LEU A 576 -63.06 34.04 22.05
C LEU A 576 -62.52 34.86 23.23
N LEU A 577 -63.20 34.84 24.37
CA LEU A 577 -62.75 35.53 25.58
C LEU A 577 -61.45 34.92 26.12
N GLN A 578 -61.34 33.58 26.12
CA GLN A 578 -60.12 32.89 26.52
C GLN A 578 -58.97 33.21 25.55
N SER A 579 -59.21 33.12 24.24
CA SER A 579 -58.23 33.46 23.19
C SER A 579 -57.74 34.91 23.30
N LEU A 580 -58.65 35.85 23.56
CA LEU A 580 -58.30 37.26 23.74
C LEU A 580 -57.45 37.48 25.00
N LYS A 581 -57.80 36.84 26.12
CA LYS A 581 -57.03 36.91 27.37
C LYS A 581 -55.61 36.37 27.20
N GLU A 582 -55.47 35.22 26.54
CA GLU A 582 -54.17 34.62 26.23
C GLU A 582 -53.36 35.50 25.27
N SER A 583 -54.00 36.06 24.25
CA SER A 583 -53.35 36.95 23.28
C SER A 583 -52.87 38.25 23.95
N ILE A 584 -53.67 38.86 24.84
CA ILE A 584 -53.30 40.07 25.61
C ILE A 584 -52.08 39.79 26.50
N HIS A 585 -52.09 38.70 27.27
CA HIS A 585 -50.92 38.33 28.10
C HIS A 585 -49.69 38.02 27.25
N SER A 586 -49.88 37.38 26.10
CA SER A 586 -48.79 37.08 25.15
C SER A 586 -48.15 38.36 24.61
N VAL A 587 -48.92 39.34 24.12
CA VAL A 587 -48.36 40.61 23.60
C VAL A 587 -47.70 41.44 24.70
N GLN A 588 -48.24 41.44 25.93
CA GLN A 588 -47.63 42.15 27.06
C GLN A 588 -46.25 41.60 27.42
N SER A 589 -46.11 40.28 27.48
CA SER A 589 -44.83 39.63 27.78
C SER A 589 -43.83 39.78 26.62
N ARG A 590 -44.28 39.47 25.39
CA ARG A 590 -43.41 39.44 24.21
C ARG A 590 -42.93 40.83 23.79
N ALA A 591 -43.77 41.87 23.86
CA ALA A 591 -43.36 43.21 23.47
C ALA A 591 -42.26 43.80 24.38
N ALA A 592 -42.30 43.50 25.68
CA ALA A 592 -41.26 43.91 26.62
C ALA A 592 -39.93 43.20 26.32
N GLN A 593 -39.98 41.88 26.07
CA GLN A 593 -38.83 41.10 25.67
C GLN A 593 -38.24 41.56 24.32
N LEU A 594 -39.11 41.85 23.35
CA LEU A 594 -38.73 42.27 22.01
C LEU A 594 -37.95 43.59 22.04
N LYS A 595 -38.35 44.55 22.89
CA LYS A 595 -37.62 45.81 23.05
C LYS A 595 -36.18 45.60 23.54
N ALA A 596 -35.99 44.71 24.50
CA ALA A 596 -34.65 44.36 25.00
C ALA A 596 -33.83 43.59 23.93
N GLN A 597 -34.46 42.63 23.24
CA GLN A 597 -33.84 41.89 22.14
C GLN A 597 -33.45 42.79 20.97
N THR A 598 -34.29 43.78 20.62
CA THR A 598 -34.00 44.75 19.54
C THR A 598 -32.72 45.50 19.84
N LYS A 599 -32.60 46.06 21.06
CA LYS A 599 -31.40 46.79 21.46
C LYS A 599 -30.17 45.89 21.43
N ALA A 600 -30.25 44.70 22.01
CA ALA A 600 -29.14 43.75 22.04
C ALA A 600 -28.70 43.31 20.64
N ALA A 601 -29.63 43.03 19.73
CA ALA A 601 -29.32 42.63 18.36
C ALA A 601 -28.70 43.77 17.56
N LEU A 602 -29.19 45.01 17.72
CA LEU A 602 -28.61 46.17 17.05
C LEU A 602 -27.23 46.56 17.58
N ASP A 603 -27.02 46.46 18.90
CA ASP A 603 -25.71 46.66 19.52
C ASP A 603 -24.72 45.59 19.00
N LYS A 604 -25.14 44.32 18.95
CA LYS A 604 -24.33 43.23 18.41
C LYS A 604 -24.01 43.42 16.92
N ALA A 605 -24.99 43.80 16.12
CA ALA A 605 -24.79 44.10 14.70
C ALA A 605 -23.85 45.30 14.48
N ARG A 606 -23.89 46.32 15.36
CA ARG A 606 -22.93 47.43 15.32
C ARG A 606 -21.52 46.95 15.66
N GLU A 607 -21.34 46.23 16.75
CA GLU A 607 -20.03 45.70 17.17
C GLU A 607 -19.41 44.82 16.07
N THR A 608 -20.21 43.95 15.45
CA THR A 608 -19.74 43.12 14.35
C THR A 608 -19.41 43.96 13.11
N GLN A 609 -20.21 44.99 12.75
CA GLN A 609 -19.87 45.87 11.64
C GLN A 609 -18.53 46.60 11.88
N GLU A 610 -18.32 47.15 13.09
CA GLU A 610 -17.06 47.80 13.47
C GLU A 610 -15.86 46.83 13.44
N PHE A 611 -16.09 45.57 13.81
CA PHE A 611 -15.09 44.52 13.68
C PHE A 611 -14.75 44.24 12.21
N LEU A 612 -15.76 44.08 11.34
CA LEU A 612 -15.56 43.83 9.91
C LEU A 612 -14.80 44.99 9.25
N ASP A 613 -15.20 46.23 9.51
CA ASP A 613 -14.56 47.42 8.94
C ASP A 613 -13.09 47.56 9.34
N ARG A 614 -12.71 47.08 10.53
CA ARG A 614 -11.34 47.16 11.06
C ARG A 614 -10.48 45.94 10.73
N GLU A 615 -11.02 44.74 10.90
CA GLU A 615 -10.24 43.49 10.92
C GLU A 615 -10.35 42.68 9.62
N MET A 616 -11.34 42.92 8.75
CA MET A 616 -11.50 42.11 7.54
C MET A 616 -10.25 42.11 6.66
N ALA A 617 -9.63 43.26 6.45
CA ALA A 617 -8.37 43.36 5.69
C ALA A 617 -7.20 42.64 6.38
N ASN A 618 -7.15 42.66 7.73
CA ASN A 618 -6.12 41.97 8.51
C ASN A 618 -6.31 40.45 8.45
N ILE A 619 -7.55 39.95 8.54
CA ILE A 619 -7.90 38.54 8.40
C ILE A 619 -7.46 38.04 7.03
N ILE A 620 -7.89 38.72 5.96
CA ILE A 620 -7.50 38.37 4.59
C ILE A 620 -5.98 38.31 4.46
N LYS A 621 -5.26 39.32 4.95
CA LYS A 621 -3.80 39.38 4.87
C LYS A 621 -3.12 38.27 5.67
N ASN A 622 -3.54 38.04 6.92
CA ASN A 622 -2.94 37.04 7.79
C ASN A 622 -3.19 35.62 7.27
N ASP A 623 -4.42 35.32 6.86
CA ASP A 623 -4.78 34.00 6.33
C ASP A 623 -4.07 33.74 4.99
N THR A 624 -3.91 34.77 4.15
CA THR A 624 -3.10 34.68 2.93
C THR A 624 -1.64 34.36 3.23
N TRP A 625 -1.07 34.96 4.28
CA TRP A 625 0.30 34.69 4.73
C TRP A 625 0.46 33.32 5.36
N ALA A 626 -0.49 32.88 6.17
CA ALA A 626 -0.50 31.53 6.73
C ALA A 626 -0.55 30.46 5.62
N PHE A 627 -1.40 30.68 4.60
CA PHE A 627 -1.47 29.78 3.44
C PHE A 627 -0.18 29.78 2.61
N LEU A 628 0.47 30.95 2.43
CA LEU A 628 1.78 31.00 1.78
C LEU A 628 2.81 30.18 2.56
N GLU A 629 2.90 30.37 3.87
CA GLU A 629 3.85 29.64 4.72
C GLU A 629 3.63 28.12 4.63
N GLU A 630 2.38 27.67 4.69
CA GLU A 630 2.02 26.26 4.49
C GLU A 630 2.43 25.76 3.11
N LEU A 631 2.17 26.53 2.04
CA LEU A 631 2.58 26.16 0.69
C LEU A 631 4.10 26.06 0.57
N LEU A 632 4.87 27.00 1.13
CA LEU A 632 6.33 26.99 1.09
C LEU A 632 6.91 25.80 1.86
N ASP A 633 6.32 25.44 3.01
CA ASP A 633 6.72 24.25 3.79
C ASP A 633 6.51 22.94 3.00
N PHE A 634 5.44 22.85 2.21
CA PHE A 634 5.24 21.74 1.28
C PHE A 634 6.35 21.65 0.21
N PHE A 635 6.78 22.78 -0.36
CA PHE A 635 7.91 22.79 -1.31
C PHE A 635 9.22 22.37 -0.64
N GLU A 636 9.47 22.81 0.59
CA GLU A 636 10.65 22.41 1.36
C GLU A 636 10.66 20.91 1.63
N THR A 637 9.54 20.38 2.09
CA THR A 637 9.34 18.96 2.33
C THR A 637 9.53 18.15 1.05
N TYR A 638 9.00 18.63 -0.09
CA TYR A 638 9.15 17.97 -1.38
C TYR A 638 10.61 17.90 -1.83
N ILE A 639 11.34 19.01 -1.78
CA ILE A 639 12.74 19.05 -2.18
C ILE A 639 13.61 18.18 -1.26
N SER A 640 13.39 18.26 0.05
CA SER A 640 14.09 17.42 1.03
C SER A 640 13.87 15.93 0.77
N TRP A 641 12.61 15.55 0.54
CA TRP A 641 12.28 14.18 0.16
C TRP A 641 12.91 13.77 -1.18
N ALA A 642 12.88 14.64 -2.21
CA ALA A 642 13.46 14.35 -3.51
C ALA A 642 14.97 14.09 -3.40
N LYS A 643 15.69 14.94 -2.64
CA LYS A 643 17.11 14.74 -2.31
C LYS A 643 17.32 13.40 -1.61
N SER A 644 16.56 13.11 -0.55
CA SER A 644 16.70 11.84 0.17
C SER A 644 16.45 10.61 -0.72
N ARG A 645 15.45 10.65 -1.60
CA ARG A 645 15.14 9.52 -2.49
C ARG A 645 16.20 9.34 -3.57
N LEU A 646 16.68 10.43 -4.19
CA LEU A 646 17.74 10.39 -5.19
C LEU A 646 19.05 9.82 -4.61
N THR A 647 19.40 10.22 -3.39
CA THR A 647 20.64 9.73 -2.72
C THR A 647 20.54 8.31 -2.17
N GLY A 648 19.34 7.88 -1.74
CA GLY A 648 19.17 6.68 -0.92
C GLY A 648 18.46 5.52 -1.63
N ASP A 649 17.49 5.79 -2.49
CA ASP A 649 16.54 4.77 -2.96
C ASP A 649 16.50 4.59 -4.48
N VAL A 650 16.96 5.59 -5.23
CA VAL A 650 17.05 5.53 -6.69
C VAL A 650 18.32 4.77 -7.08
N ALA A 651 18.18 3.83 -8.02
CA ALA A 651 19.27 3.05 -8.61
C ALA A 651 20.14 2.28 -7.59
N ARG A 652 19.51 1.37 -6.83
CA ARG A 652 20.21 0.40 -5.97
C ARG A 652 21.11 -0.52 -6.81
N CYS A 653 22.33 -0.80 -6.35
CA CYS A 653 23.32 -1.52 -7.16
C CYS A 653 23.49 -3.02 -6.84
N LYS A 654 22.65 -3.58 -5.95
CA LYS A 654 22.62 -5.03 -5.66
C LYS A 654 22.50 -5.93 -6.90
N PRO A 655 21.70 -5.60 -7.93
CA PRO A 655 21.62 -6.47 -9.10
C PRO A 655 22.94 -6.58 -9.89
N ILE A 656 23.78 -5.54 -9.85
CA ILE A 656 25.10 -5.55 -10.46
C ILE A 656 26.02 -6.53 -9.70
N ALA A 657 26.05 -6.44 -8.37
CA ALA A 657 26.81 -7.38 -7.54
C ALA A 657 26.35 -8.83 -7.74
N GLN A 658 25.03 -9.07 -7.77
CA GLN A 658 24.47 -10.41 -8.03
C GLN A 658 24.88 -10.97 -9.39
N THR A 659 24.99 -10.12 -10.41
CA THR A 659 25.44 -10.56 -11.74
C THR A 659 26.89 -11.04 -11.70
N LEU A 660 27.76 -10.32 -10.99
CA LEU A 660 29.16 -10.72 -10.80
C LEU A 660 29.28 -12.00 -9.96
N ASP A 661 28.49 -12.14 -8.90
CA ASP A 661 28.43 -13.35 -8.07
C ASP A 661 27.99 -14.57 -8.89
N ASN A 662 27.03 -14.39 -9.81
CA ASN A 662 26.57 -15.47 -10.68
C ASN A 662 27.66 -15.92 -11.67
N VAL A 663 28.46 -14.99 -12.21
CA VAL A 663 29.58 -15.32 -13.11
C VAL A 663 30.67 -16.10 -12.37
N GLU A 664 30.99 -15.71 -11.14
CA GLU A 664 31.90 -16.45 -10.26
C GLU A 664 31.36 -17.86 -9.99
N ALA A 665 30.11 -17.97 -9.55
CA ALA A 665 29.49 -19.26 -9.26
C ALA A 665 29.50 -20.20 -10.48
N ILE A 666 29.22 -19.69 -11.68
CA ILE A 666 29.27 -20.48 -12.92
C ILE A 666 30.69 -20.97 -13.21
N THR A 667 31.67 -20.06 -13.17
CA THR A 667 33.05 -20.37 -13.54
C THR A 667 33.71 -21.30 -12.54
N CYS A 668 33.54 -21.03 -11.25
CA CYS A 668 34.22 -21.74 -10.18
C CYS A 668 33.55 -23.07 -9.84
N ASN A 669 32.24 -23.06 -9.56
CA ASN A 669 31.55 -24.25 -9.08
C ASN A 669 31.18 -25.23 -10.19
N TYR A 670 30.96 -24.77 -11.42
CA TYR A 670 30.55 -25.66 -12.51
C TYR A 670 31.69 -26.02 -13.45
N ILE A 671 32.54 -25.07 -13.83
CA ILE A 671 33.60 -25.34 -14.81
C ILE A 671 34.84 -25.89 -14.10
N LEU A 672 35.41 -25.13 -13.16
CA LEU A 672 36.69 -25.46 -12.55
C LEU A 672 36.58 -26.62 -11.55
N ASP A 673 35.54 -26.66 -10.71
CA ASP A 673 35.29 -27.79 -9.81
C ASP A 673 35.01 -29.10 -10.56
N SER A 674 34.30 -29.05 -11.70
CA SER A 674 34.10 -30.23 -12.55
C SER A 674 35.41 -30.73 -13.15
N LEU A 675 36.26 -29.83 -13.63
CA LEU A 675 37.59 -30.17 -14.13
C LEU A 675 38.47 -30.76 -13.01
N ASN A 676 38.38 -30.19 -11.81
CA ASN A 676 39.11 -30.66 -10.64
C ASN A 676 38.68 -32.06 -10.20
N THR A 677 37.37 -32.29 -10.14
CA THR A 677 36.78 -33.61 -9.85
C THR A 677 37.17 -34.64 -10.90
N PHE A 678 37.21 -34.23 -12.17
CA PHE A 678 37.57 -35.11 -13.28
C PHE A 678 39.02 -35.62 -13.20
N TRP A 679 40.01 -34.72 -13.04
CA TRP A 679 41.41 -35.18 -12.94
C TRP A 679 41.65 -35.94 -11.64
N PHE A 680 41.01 -35.56 -10.54
CA PHE A 680 41.15 -36.24 -9.25
C PHE A 680 40.67 -37.70 -9.32
N SER A 681 39.49 -37.92 -9.93
CA SER A 681 38.94 -39.27 -10.11
C SER A 681 39.79 -40.13 -11.05
N LEU A 682 40.19 -39.60 -12.21
CA LEU A 682 41.08 -40.32 -13.13
C LEU A 682 42.47 -40.60 -12.54
N GLY A 683 42.99 -39.66 -11.74
CA GLY A 683 44.24 -39.83 -11.01
C GLY A 683 44.18 -41.02 -10.06
N TRP A 684 43.08 -41.16 -9.31
CA TRP A 684 42.86 -42.28 -8.39
C TRP A 684 42.72 -43.61 -9.12
N CYS A 685 42.01 -43.64 -10.26
CA CYS A 685 41.96 -44.81 -11.13
C CYS A 685 43.37 -45.22 -11.58
N THR A 686 44.17 -44.26 -12.05
CA THR A 686 45.54 -44.50 -12.53
C THR A 686 46.46 -45.00 -11.41
N PHE A 687 46.33 -44.45 -10.22
CA PHE A 687 47.09 -44.88 -9.03
C PHE A 687 46.82 -46.36 -8.70
N PHE A 688 45.55 -46.80 -8.73
CA PHE A 688 45.20 -48.19 -8.44
C PHE A 688 45.47 -49.18 -9.59
N LEU A 689 45.69 -48.71 -10.82
CA LEU A 689 46.12 -49.59 -11.91
C LEU A 689 47.47 -50.25 -11.62
N LEU A 690 48.40 -49.54 -10.97
CA LEU A 690 49.73 -50.08 -10.67
C LEU A 690 49.71 -51.32 -9.77
N PRO A 691 49.11 -51.31 -8.55
CA PRO A 691 48.98 -52.51 -7.74
C PRO A 691 48.10 -53.57 -8.40
N SER A 692 47.09 -53.15 -9.17
CA SER A 692 46.23 -54.07 -9.93
C SER A 692 47.03 -54.89 -10.94
N ILE A 693 47.95 -54.28 -11.69
CA ILE A 693 48.82 -54.98 -12.64
C ILE A 693 49.66 -56.05 -11.94
N ILE A 694 50.27 -55.72 -10.79
CA ILE A 694 51.13 -56.67 -10.04
C ILE A 694 50.31 -57.88 -9.61
N LEU A 695 49.13 -57.66 -9.03
CA LEU A 695 48.24 -58.73 -8.58
C LEU A 695 47.70 -59.56 -9.75
N ALA A 696 47.29 -58.92 -10.84
CA ALA A 696 46.76 -59.57 -12.03
C ALA A 696 47.81 -60.48 -12.70
N VAL A 697 49.07 -60.04 -12.85
CA VAL A 697 50.15 -60.88 -13.39
C VAL A 697 50.42 -62.10 -12.51
N ARG A 698 50.44 -61.90 -11.17
CA ARG A 698 50.64 -63.00 -10.22
C ARG A 698 49.51 -64.01 -10.31
N LEU A 699 48.25 -63.56 -10.28
CA LEU A 699 47.06 -64.40 -10.39
C LEU A 699 46.97 -65.11 -11.75
N ALA A 700 47.31 -64.42 -12.84
CA ALA A 700 47.32 -65.01 -14.18
C ALA A 700 48.23 -66.24 -14.28
N LYS A 701 49.40 -66.22 -13.63
CA LYS A 701 50.31 -67.38 -13.56
C LYS A 701 49.65 -68.59 -12.88
N PHE A 702 48.78 -68.36 -11.90
CA PHE A 702 48.05 -69.41 -11.19
C PHE A 702 46.78 -69.90 -11.89
N TYR A 703 46.23 -69.17 -12.87
CA TYR A 703 45.00 -69.59 -13.56
C TYR A 703 45.24 -70.05 -15.01
N ARG A 704 46.26 -69.54 -15.69
CA ARG A 704 46.54 -69.89 -17.10
C ARG A 704 47.08 -71.31 -17.23
N ARG A 705 46.67 -72.03 -18.27
CA ARG A 705 47.21 -73.37 -18.61
C ARG A 705 48.64 -73.18 -19.11
N MET A 706 49.58 -73.98 -18.61
CA MET A 706 50.99 -73.93 -19.05
C MET A 706 51.27 -75.08 -20.01
N ASP A 707 52.15 -74.86 -21.00
CA ASP A 707 52.48 -75.91 -21.99
C ASP A 707 53.39 -77.00 -21.40
N THR A 708 54.11 -76.68 -20.33
CA THR A 708 55.00 -77.60 -19.61
C THR A 708 54.71 -77.56 -18.12
N ALA A 709 54.74 -78.74 -17.47
CA ALA A 709 54.71 -78.86 -16.02
C ALA A 709 55.94 -79.63 -15.57
N ASP A 710 56.64 -79.10 -14.56
CA ASP A 710 57.73 -79.82 -13.90
C ASP A 710 57.13 -80.94 -13.07
N VAL A 711 57.19 -82.18 -13.58
CA VAL A 711 56.81 -83.36 -12.83
C VAL A 711 58.00 -83.73 -11.95
N TYR A 712 57.94 -83.40 -10.66
CA TYR A 712 58.87 -83.97 -9.68
C TYR A 712 58.53 -85.46 -9.53
N ARG A 713 59.27 -86.30 -10.24
CA ARG A 713 59.20 -87.74 -10.05
C ARG A 713 59.90 -88.05 -8.73
N ASN A 714 59.15 -88.51 -7.73
CA ASN A 714 59.71 -89.07 -6.50
C ASN A 714 60.41 -90.41 -6.83
N GLU A 715 61.60 -90.35 -7.43
CA GLU A 715 62.49 -91.49 -7.48
C GLU A 715 63.45 -91.40 -6.29
N THR A 716 63.15 -92.21 -5.27
CA THR A 716 64.04 -92.55 -4.17
C THR A 716 65.27 -93.26 -4.72
N LEU A 717 66.45 -92.63 -4.72
CA LEU A 717 67.72 -93.37 -4.73
C LEU A 717 68.94 -92.52 -4.33
N GLU A 718 69.82 -93.19 -3.61
CA GLU A 718 70.88 -92.73 -2.72
C GLU A 718 72.10 -92.10 -3.46
N MET A 719 72.75 -91.12 -2.81
CA MET A 719 74.11 -90.62 -3.12
C MET A 719 75.18 -91.57 -2.54
N PRO A 720 76.52 -91.55 -2.87
CA PRO A 720 77.38 -90.59 -3.63
C PRO A 720 78.44 -91.34 -4.55
N PRO A 721 79.59 -90.78 -5.05
CA PRO A 721 80.14 -89.43 -4.98
C PRO A 721 80.49 -88.74 -6.32
N THR A 722 80.64 -87.42 -6.18
CA THR A 722 81.14 -86.35 -7.07
C THR A 722 81.89 -86.74 -8.36
N PHE A 723 81.35 -86.33 -9.52
CA PHE A 723 82.12 -85.68 -10.59
C PHE A 723 81.19 -84.83 -11.48
N ASN A 724 81.66 -83.62 -11.79
CA ASN A 724 80.98 -82.58 -12.57
C ASN A 724 80.45 -83.08 -13.92
N PHE A 725 79.15 -82.95 -14.17
CA PHE A 725 78.61 -82.56 -15.48
C PHE A 725 77.25 -81.87 -15.27
N TYR A 726 77.18 -80.60 -15.64
CA TYR A 726 75.93 -79.87 -15.87
C TYR A 726 75.09 -80.66 -16.88
N LYS A 727 74.05 -81.34 -16.39
CA LYS A 727 73.08 -82.06 -17.24
C LYS A 727 71.97 -81.08 -17.59
N ILE A 728 72.03 -80.55 -18.80
CA ILE A 728 70.97 -79.74 -19.42
C ILE A 728 69.70 -80.61 -19.48
N PRO A 729 68.55 -80.18 -18.94
CA PRO A 729 67.31 -80.93 -19.08
C PRO A 729 66.85 -80.90 -20.54
N ARG A 730 66.51 -82.06 -21.10
CA ARG A 730 65.91 -82.16 -22.44
C ARG A 730 64.40 -81.94 -22.35
N PRO A 731 63.81 -81.08 -23.19
CA PRO A 731 62.36 -81.02 -23.34
C PRO A 731 61.84 -82.30 -24.00
N SER A 732 60.82 -82.93 -23.43
CA SER A 732 60.02 -83.94 -24.13
C SER A 732 58.76 -83.25 -24.68
N THR A 733 58.76 -82.96 -25.96
CA THR A 733 57.54 -82.67 -26.72
C THR A 733 56.83 -83.98 -27.02
N ARG A 734 55.49 -84.03 -26.93
CA ARG A 734 54.72 -85.07 -27.63
C ARG A 734 53.60 -84.41 -28.42
N HIS A 735 53.43 -84.93 -29.64
CA HIS A 735 52.28 -84.72 -30.52
C HIS A 735 50.94 -84.79 -29.79
#